data_AF-A0A975CUD7-F1
#
_entry.id   AF-A0A975CUD7-F1
#
_cell.length_a   1.000
_cell.length_b   1.000
_cell.length_c   1.000
_cell.angle_alpha   90.00
_cell.angle_beta   90.00
_cell.angle_gamma   90.00
#
_symmetry.space_group_name_H-M   'P 1'
#
loop_
_entity.id
_entity.type
_entity.pdbx_description
1 polymer ?
#
loop_
_entity_poly.entity_id
_entity_poly.type
_entity_poly.pdbx_seq_one_letter_code
_entity_poly.pdbx_strand_id
1 'polypeptide(L)'
;MKKSRLMTAFVIALCLALSVCCALADQTLEGDANVDQRNYPSTAPFIHPPFYNVRLTVEVDDSGVITVVKDNGTGGPGSVQEGNEEFWASKNKPYFDAAVNAGLLDKFVGKTQDEVAAMDMTSGGTDAISGATMVSAAAQEAVLNAFDGKAGKTFLEVEGSVLPVEAVDGGVVTLVSKLPEDFDLQVLDIRWGVRNEEIVPADSYTVEIADSKVIITFRDAAGLKPGYYYVNVADASGKYRSPSFEGGPAAAQAPYFIIDSGLTAEDIAFDGKSIVLASGSMTDYLANIQHVQILAESAEKPVEQEIVGHHGTVGTFIALDENGVLNADGVVKARNGSESPLFEAGKQYTVTVAAFGYPELVFSYTKADVTAEAAAFGGVFPAIAGENGTAYVSLFDVIISDRWTPVWQDYIAAVIGEDAAPEMTGRLQSSITSELYGEAAVKAFADGGYAFDCDFINGAERITFSGNTATILKTDGTSETHTYEYLGQVNVGETETMMYQGTEISMAFPVDAYKSTDEAGEFNYFLLREDTMAETYHIEFRYGKDLEELKGYLVGPYAYWLAAGIDADADEETIRKVIALFCLENMDYSAHMPEALAQLDGLGFVGAWKADLSAFGEEYAGVDLSMTIDENGHGVTMMNGTQTADFEAYAVDNGEKGDGQGLYVAWSNLEFEAEAAPYAFSVNDNGQTVLTLTADDGAISWVKQGTAAEVIEIATAEELATVSQNLSGHYVLTADIDLNGAEWSPLGIFVPGSDENGQPTELPDTEYAFTGSFDGNGHTISNFTISQGEAYTAGLFGCLANASLSNLTVKDVRAEGFLMVSDVVGYAFMSTVSDVKLENGTVHVIPNEMSEEGMFGGIVGASMGSVITNCEARADIVIEEGKTANVGIVGGGWQNTSVANCIGHGSIQVGSNCYGIGGVSGCGFGSEYFMGCVAEDVTITVGDGCSYIGGITGYCGGYEPAELGVPVTQVTGCRTKNVTITTGEDAEYVGDFVGGGFLSDEMIVYGPPFDQPTSYEVTDCQAE
;
A
#
# COMPACT_ATOMS: atom_id res chain seq x y z
N MET A 1 -72.37 -27.94 36.46
CA MET A 1 -72.54 -29.12 35.58
C MET A 1 -71.88 -28.84 34.23
N LYS A 2 -70.56 -28.97 34.19
CA LYS A 2 -69.73 -28.94 32.98
C LYS A 2 -69.00 -30.29 32.95
N LYS A 3 -69.75 -31.35 32.64
CA LYS A 3 -69.29 -32.75 32.60
C LYS A 3 -70.06 -33.49 31.51
N SER A 4 -69.73 -33.25 30.24
CA SER A 4 -70.08 -34.18 29.13
C SER A 4 -69.23 -33.97 27.85
N ARG A 5 -67.99 -33.47 27.95
CA ARG A 5 -67.09 -33.31 26.80
C ARG A 5 -65.67 -33.89 26.97
N LEU A 6 -65.43 -34.67 28.03
CA LEU A 6 -64.09 -35.19 28.36
C LEU A 6 -63.92 -36.70 28.24
N MET A 7 -64.86 -37.43 27.61
CA MET A 7 -64.77 -38.90 27.49
C MET A 7 -64.88 -39.45 26.06
N THR A 8 -65.11 -38.59 25.06
CA THR A 8 -65.08 -38.95 23.63
C THR A 8 -63.76 -38.54 22.95
N ALA A 9 -62.95 -37.68 23.60
CA ALA A 9 -61.65 -37.25 23.08
C ALA A 9 -60.48 -38.20 23.44
N PHE A 10 -60.65 -39.10 24.42
CA PHE A 10 -59.57 -39.99 24.90
C PHE A 10 -59.53 -41.37 24.22
N VAL A 11 -60.53 -41.70 23.39
CA VAL A 11 -60.61 -42.97 22.64
C VAL A 11 -60.33 -42.79 21.14
N ILE A 12 -60.43 -41.56 20.62
CA ILE A 12 -60.01 -41.23 19.24
C ILE A 12 -58.50 -40.93 19.18
N ALA A 13 -57.90 -40.54 20.30
CA ALA A 13 -56.44 -40.33 20.43
C ALA A 13 -55.61 -41.63 20.50
N LEU A 14 -56.23 -42.83 20.44
CA LEU A 14 -55.51 -44.12 20.51
C LEU A 14 -55.80 -45.05 19.32
N CYS A 15 -56.57 -44.60 18.31
CA CYS A 15 -56.83 -45.36 17.07
C CYS A 15 -56.33 -44.68 15.79
N LEU A 16 -55.51 -43.63 15.90
CA LEU A 16 -54.78 -43.02 14.79
C LEU A 16 -53.25 -43.22 14.89
N ALA A 17 -52.80 -44.07 15.81
CA ALA A 17 -51.51 -44.73 15.73
C ALA A 17 -51.74 -46.13 15.13
N LEU A 18 -51.09 -46.39 13.98
CA LEU A 18 -51.12 -47.60 13.15
C LEU A 18 -52.28 -47.74 12.13
N SER A 19 -52.17 -47.01 11.02
CA SER A 19 -51.92 -47.59 9.69
C SER A 19 -52.22 -46.56 8.58
N VAL A 20 -51.20 -45.86 8.11
CA VAL A 20 -50.87 -45.71 6.68
C VAL A 20 -49.38 -45.35 6.64
N CYS A 21 -48.52 -46.35 6.50
CA CYS A 21 -47.32 -46.16 5.71
C CYS A 21 -47.79 -45.76 4.31
N CYS A 22 -47.80 -44.47 4.03
CA CYS A 22 -47.52 -43.97 2.70
C CYS A 22 -46.19 -43.28 2.89
N ALA A 23 -45.14 -43.86 2.32
CA ALA A 23 -43.99 -43.08 1.95
C ALA A 23 -44.55 -41.89 1.15
N LEU A 24 -44.54 -40.70 1.76
CA LEU A 24 -44.65 -39.48 0.99
C LEU A 24 -43.31 -39.41 0.27
N ALA A 25 -43.38 -39.58 -1.05
CA ALA A 25 -42.20 -39.78 -1.88
C ALA A 25 -41.28 -38.58 -1.72
N ASP A 26 -39.98 -38.84 -1.56
CA ASP A 26 -38.94 -37.86 -1.86
C ASP A 26 -39.29 -37.25 -3.22
N GLN A 27 -39.45 -35.93 -3.27
CA GLN A 27 -39.74 -35.26 -4.52
C GLN A 27 -38.43 -35.17 -5.29
N THR A 28 -38.36 -35.87 -6.43
CA THR A 28 -37.25 -35.75 -7.37
C THR A 28 -37.49 -34.56 -8.28
N LEU A 29 -36.60 -33.58 -8.21
CA LEU A 29 -36.55 -32.37 -9.02
C LEU A 29 -35.39 -32.47 -10.00
N GLU A 30 -35.52 -31.81 -11.15
CA GLU A 30 -34.45 -31.71 -12.14
C GLU A 30 -34.23 -30.25 -12.47
N GLY A 31 -32.98 -29.84 -12.44
CA GLY A 31 -32.57 -28.48 -12.76
C GLY A 31 -31.33 -28.48 -13.64
N ASP A 32 -31.25 -27.44 -14.45
CA ASP A 32 -30.15 -27.21 -15.37
C ASP A 32 -29.75 -25.75 -15.23
N ALA A 33 -28.46 -25.47 -15.16
CA ALA A 33 -27.93 -24.12 -15.24
C ALA A 33 -26.64 -24.04 -16.05
N ASN A 34 -26.41 -22.85 -16.57
CA ASN A 34 -25.28 -22.55 -17.44
C ASN A 34 -23.99 -22.34 -16.64
N VAL A 35 -22.88 -22.88 -17.15
CA VAL A 35 -21.55 -22.65 -16.58
C VAL A 35 -20.90 -21.38 -17.15
N ASP A 36 -21.23 -21.01 -18.39
CA ASP A 36 -20.75 -19.80 -19.05
C ASP A 36 -21.69 -18.59 -18.86
N GLN A 37 -21.12 -17.40 -18.98
CA GLN A 37 -21.82 -16.11 -19.12
C GLN A 37 -22.61 -15.59 -17.90
N ARG A 38 -22.46 -16.16 -16.70
CA ARG A 38 -23.08 -15.63 -15.47
C ARG A 38 -22.73 -14.17 -15.17
N ASN A 39 -21.50 -13.80 -15.50
CA ASN A 39 -20.96 -12.48 -15.23
C ASN A 39 -21.01 -11.59 -16.49
N TYR A 40 -21.79 -11.95 -17.51
CA TYR A 40 -21.99 -11.11 -18.69
C TYR A 40 -22.96 -9.95 -18.38
N PRO A 41 -22.69 -8.69 -18.80
CA PRO A 41 -21.51 -8.20 -19.52
C PRO A 41 -20.34 -7.78 -18.59
N SER A 42 -20.49 -7.94 -17.27
CA SER A 42 -19.59 -7.50 -16.20
C SER A 42 -18.19 -8.16 -16.12
N THR A 43 -17.76 -8.99 -17.06
CA THR A 43 -16.38 -9.53 -17.10
C THR A 43 -15.52 -8.73 -18.06
N ALA A 44 -14.37 -8.23 -17.57
CA ALA A 44 -13.20 -7.93 -18.40
C ALA A 44 -12.88 -9.14 -19.32
N PRO A 45 -12.16 -8.96 -20.45
CA PRO A 45 -12.24 -9.85 -21.60
C PRO A 45 -12.21 -11.34 -21.25
N PHE A 46 -13.35 -11.94 -21.54
CA PHE A 46 -13.78 -13.34 -21.45
C PHE A 46 -12.71 -14.34 -21.01
N ILE A 47 -12.65 -14.57 -19.70
CA ILE A 47 -12.04 -15.78 -19.12
C ILE A 47 -12.76 -16.98 -19.71
N HIS A 48 -12.04 -17.86 -20.43
CA HIS A 48 -12.53 -19.16 -20.95
C HIS A 48 -13.40 -19.90 -19.91
N PRO A 49 -14.74 -19.80 -19.97
CA PRO A 49 -15.59 -20.59 -19.10
C PRO A 49 -15.87 -21.92 -19.83
N PRO A 50 -16.11 -22.99 -19.10
CA PRO A 50 -16.58 -24.21 -19.72
C PRO A 50 -17.97 -24.02 -20.38
N PHE A 51 -18.09 -24.28 -21.69
CA PHE A 51 -19.33 -24.06 -22.46
C PHE A 51 -20.31 -25.24 -22.38
N TYR A 52 -20.91 -25.43 -21.21
CA TYR A 52 -21.89 -26.49 -20.98
C TYR A 52 -22.88 -26.12 -19.88
N ASN A 53 -23.96 -26.88 -19.80
CA ASN A 53 -24.97 -26.80 -18.75
C ASN A 53 -24.70 -27.87 -17.70
N VAL A 54 -24.59 -27.49 -16.43
CA VAL A 54 -24.63 -28.43 -15.30
C VAL A 54 -26.06 -28.89 -15.12
N ARG A 55 -26.28 -30.21 -15.18
CA ARG A 55 -27.60 -30.83 -15.03
C ARG A 55 -27.62 -31.71 -13.80
N LEU A 56 -28.53 -31.40 -12.87
CA LEU A 56 -28.61 -32.06 -11.58
C LEU A 56 -30.02 -32.59 -11.33
N THR A 57 -30.06 -33.74 -10.67
CA THR A 57 -31.24 -34.24 -9.98
C THR A 57 -31.10 -33.90 -8.49
N VAL A 58 -32.15 -33.32 -7.91
CA VAL A 58 -32.25 -32.94 -6.50
C VAL A 58 -33.41 -33.70 -5.87
N GLU A 59 -33.15 -34.50 -4.84
CA GLU A 59 -34.19 -35.18 -4.07
C GLU A 59 -34.42 -34.38 -2.78
N VAL A 60 -35.68 -34.07 -2.46
CA VAL A 60 -36.07 -33.30 -1.25
C VAL A 60 -37.08 -34.06 -0.42
N ASP A 61 -37.00 -33.88 0.90
CA ASP A 61 -37.99 -34.44 1.83
C ASP A 61 -39.27 -33.58 1.91
N ASP A 62 -40.20 -33.99 2.77
CA ASP A 62 -41.49 -33.32 2.96
C ASP A 62 -41.40 -31.96 3.65
N SER A 63 -40.22 -31.59 4.17
CA SER A 63 -39.92 -30.27 4.74
C SER A 63 -39.21 -29.33 3.76
N GLY A 64 -38.86 -29.81 2.57
CA GLY A 64 -38.14 -29.03 1.55
C GLY A 64 -36.63 -29.01 1.76
N VAL A 65 -36.10 -29.92 2.59
CA VAL A 65 -34.65 -30.07 2.80
C VAL A 65 -34.09 -31.05 1.77
N ILE A 66 -32.95 -30.70 1.18
CA ILE A 66 -32.25 -31.52 0.18
C ILE A 66 -31.67 -32.75 0.86
N THR A 67 -32.07 -33.93 0.40
CA THR A 67 -31.55 -35.22 0.89
C THR A 67 -30.47 -35.79 -0.02
N VAL A 68 -30.53 -35.47 -1.32
CA VAL A 68 -29.57 -35.97 -2.33
C VAL A 68 -29.42 -34.99 -3.48
N VAL A 69 -28.19 -34.81 -3.97
CA VAL A 69 -27.90 -34.15 -5.26
C VAL A 69 -27.01 -35.05 -6.12
N LYS A 70 -27.37 -35.23 -7.39
CA LYS A 70 -26.62 -36.08 -8.35
C LYS A 70 -26.54 -35.42 -9.72
N ASP A 71 -25.42 -35.58 -10.41
CA ASP A 71 -25.34 -35.32 -11.85
C ASP A 71 -26.28 -36.26 -12.62
N ASN A 72 -27.10 -35.71 -13.51
CA ASN A 72 -28.11 -36.46 -14.28
C ASN A 72 -27.96 -36.32 -15.80
N GLY A 73 -26.83 -35.82 -16.28
CA GLY A 73 -26.56 -35.76 -17.72
C GLY A 73 -25.70 -34.59 -18.17
N THR A 74 -24.85 -34.05 -17.28
CA THR A 74 -23.86 -33.04 -17.65
C THR A 74 -22.91 -33.60 -18.70
N GLY A 75 -22.80 -32.91 -19.84
CA GLY A 75 -22.05 -33.41 -21.01
C GLY A 75 -22.83 -34.26 -22.00
N GLY A 76 -24.11 -34.54 -21.74
CA GLY A 76 -25.01 -35.26 -22.65
C GLY A 76 -25.72 -34.35 -23.66
N PRO A 77 -26.58 -34.91 -24.54
CA PRO A 77 -27.33 -34.14 -25.53
C PRO A 77 -28.10 -32.95 -24.92
N GLY A 78 -27.87 -31.76 -25.46
CA GLY A 78 -28.43 -30.49 -24.99
C GLY A 78 -27.76 -29.89 -23.74
N SER A 79 -26.87 -30.61 -23.06
CA SER A 79 -26.00 -30.04 -22.02
C SER A 79 -24.74 -29.41 -22.64
N VAL A 80 -24.33 -29.89 -23.81
CA VAL A 80 -23.26 -29.31 -24.65
C VAL A 80 -23.83 -28.94 -26.02
N GLN A 81 -23.20 -27.97 -26.69
CA GLN A 81 -23.57 -27.60 -28.06
C GLN A 81 -23.37 -28.78 -29.01
N GLU A 82 -24.28 -28.98 -29.96
CA GLU A 82 -24.18 -30.04 -30.96
C GLU A 82 -22.84 -29.93 -31.73
N GLY A 83 -22.09 -31.02 -31.80
CA GLY A 83 -20.76 -31.07 -32.43
C GLY A 83 -19.58 -30.81 -31.49
N ASN A 84 -19.81 -30.41 -30.23
CA ASN A 84 -18.76 -30.16 -29.23
C ASN A 84 -18.57 -31.30 -28.22
N GLU A 85 -19.12 -32.49 -28.46
CA GLU A 85 -19.06 -33.63 -27.52
C GLU A 85 -17.62 -34.09 -27.25
N GLU A 86 -16.75 -34.08 -28.27
CA GLU A 86 -15.33 -34.45 -28.13
C GLU A 86 -14.53 -33.38 -27.37
N PHE A 87 -14.87 -32.10 -27.58
CA PHE A 87 -14.29 -30.98 -26.83
C PHE A 87 -14.68 -31.07 -25.35
N TRP A 88 -15.95 -31.34 -25.06
CA TRP A 88 -16.41 -31.61 -23.70
C TRP A 88 -15.61 -32.73 -23.04
N ALA A 89 -15.51 -33.89 -23.68
CA ALA A 89 -14.85 -35.06 -23.11
C ALA A 89 -13.36 -34.82 -22.83
N SER A 90 -12.68 -34.03 -23.67
CA SER A 90 -11.23 -33.81 -23.58
C SER A 90 -10.81 -32.58 -22.77
N LYS A 91 -11.64 -31.53 -22.73
CA LYS A 91 -11.28 -30.24 -22.11
C LYS A 91 -12.10 -29.92 -20.88
N ASN A 92 -13.41 -30.14 -20.87
CA ASN A 92 -14.28 -29.65 -19.81
C ASN A 92 -14.64 -30.71 -18.76
N LYS A 93 -14.82 -31.96 -19.18
CA LYS A 93 -15.18 -33.08 -18.30
C LYS A 93 -14.19 -33.28 -17.15
N PRO A 94 -12.85 -33.21 -17.34
CA PRO A 94 -11.91 -33.39 -16.23
C PRO A 94 -12.09 -32.36 -15.10
N TYR A 95 -12.40 -31.10 -15.43
CA TYR A 95 -12.63 -30.04 -14.44
C TYR A 95 -13.95 -30.23 -13.69
N PHE A 96 -15.02 -30.60 -14.41
CA PHE A 96 -16.30 -30.94 -13.77
C PHE A 96 -16.15 -32.13 -12.82
N ASP A 97 -15.52 -33.22 -13.28
CA ASP A 97 -15.26 -34.40 -12.46
C ASP A 97 -14.41 -34.05 -11.24
N ALA A 98 -13.39 -33.19 -11.39
CA ALA A 98 -12.58 -32.73 -10.26
C ALA A 98 -13.41 -31.98 -9.21
N ALA A 99 -14.30 -31.09 -9.63
CA ALA A 99 -15.18 -30.35 -8.72
C ALA A 99 -16.15 -31.29 -7.97
N VAL A 100 -16.77 -32.24 -8.69
CA VAL A 100 -17.67 -33.24 -8.08
C VAL A 100 -16.90 -34.13 -7.11
N ASN A 101 -15.71 -34.60 -7.48
CA ASN A 101 -14.85 -35.43 -6.61
C ASN A 101 -14.34 -34.67 -5.38
N ALA A 102 -14.25 -33.34 -5.44
CA ALA A 102 -13.94 -32.48 -4.29
C ALA A 102 -15.14 -32.24 -3.36
N GLY A 103 -16.28 -32.88 -3.61
CA GLY A 103 -17.46 -32.84 -2.74
C GLY A 103 -18.45 -31.71 -3.04
N LEU A 104 -18.39 -31.09 -4.23
CA LEU A 104 -19.27 -29.97 -4.60
C LEU A 104 -20.76 -30.29 -4.37
N LEU A 105 -21.24 -31.45 -4.82
CA LEU A 105 -22.66 -31.80 -4.74
C LEU A 105 -23.12 -32.07 -3.30
N ASP A 106 -22.23 -32.59 -2.46
CA ASP A 106 -22.53 -32.91 -1.07
C ASP A 106 -22.76 -31.65 -0.23
N LYS A 107 -22.21 -30.50 -0.64
CA LYS A 107 -22.39 -29.20 0.04
C LYS A 107 -23.84 -28.72 0.08
N PHE A 108 -24.69 -29.19 -0.83
CA PHE A 108 -26.12 -28.83 -0.89
C PHE A 108 -26.99 -29.71 0.02
N VAL A 109 -26.50 -30.88 0.43
CA VAL A 109 -27.28 -31.84 1.23
C VAL A 109 -27.51 -31.29 2.64
N GLY A 110 -28.74 -31.40 3.12
CA GLY A 110 -29.17 -30.89 4.43
C GLY A 110 -29.59 -29.41 4.41
N LYS A 111 -29.59 -28.74 3.25
CA LYS A 111 -30.01 -27.35 3.09
C LYS A 111 -31.39 -27.23 2.44
N THR A 112 -32.08 -26.12 2.72
CA THR A 112 -33.30 -25.65 2.05
C THR A 112 -32.97 -24.77 0.85
N GLN A 113 -33.97 -24.45 0.01
CA GLN A 113 -33.79 -23.55 -1.14
C GLN A 113 -33.19 -22.19 -0.75
N ASP A 114 -33.68 -21.58 0.34
CA ASP A 114 -33.20 -20.27 0.83
C ASP A 114 -31.75 -20.35 1.32
N GLU A 115 -31.38 -21.43 2.00
CA GLU A 115 -30.00 -21.65 2.46
C GLU A 115 -29.04 -21.91 1.30
N VAL A 116 -29.50 -22.60 0.24
CA VAL A 116 -28.72 -22.76 -1.00
C VAL A 116 -28.56 -21.42 -1.71
N ALA A 117 -29.59 -20.58 -1.75
CA ALA A 117 -29.51 -19.24 -2.33
C ALA A 117 -28.52 -18.32 -1.58
N ALA A 118 -28.33 -18.54 -0.28
CA ALA A 118 -27.41 -17.79 0.57
C ALA A 118 -25.95 -18.29 0.54
N MET A 119 -25.66 -19.42 -0.12
CA MET A 119 -24.29 -19.96 -0.21
C MET A 119 -23.38 -19.03 -1.02
N ASP A 120 -22.14 -18.86 -0.53
CA ASP A 120 -21.13 -18.03 -1.19
C ASP A 120 -20.30 -18.84 -2.20
N MET A 121 -20.83 -18.93 -3.41
CA MET A 121 -20.18 -19.60 -4.55
C MET A 121 -19.30 -18.68 -5.39
N THR A 122 -18.97 -17.49 -4.89
CA THR A 122 -18.10 -16.53 -5.59
C THR A 122 -16.62 -16.93 -5.52
N SER A 123 -15.75 -16.23 -6.24
CA SER A 123 -14.32 -16.54 -6.26
C SER A 123 -13.70 -16.26 -4.89
N GLY A 124 -13.09 -17.28 -4.27
CA GLY A 124 -12.60 -17.18 -2.88
C GLY A 124 -13.68 -17.40 -1.82
N GLY A 125 -14.95 -17.58 -2.22
CA GLY A 125 -16.06 -17.82 -1.32
C GLY A 125 -15.97 -19.17 -0.60
N THR A 126 -16.47 -19.21 0.63
CA THR A 126 -16.32 -20.37 1.55
C THR A 126 -17.05 -21.62 1.06
N ASP A 127 -18.11 -21.45 0.26
CA ASP A 127 -18.90 -22.56 -0.28
C ASP A 127 -18.39 -23.05 -1.65
N ALA A 128 -17.62 -22.24 -2.39
CA ALA A 128 -17.06 -22.62 -3.69
C ALA A 128 -15.99 -23.72 -3.58
N ILE A 129 -15.79 -24.49 -4.65
CA ILE A 129 -14.60 -25.35 -4.80
C ILE A 129 -13.48 -24.51 -5.41
N SER A 130 -12.36 -24.38 -4.69
CA SER A 130 -11.17 -23.68 -5.17
C SER A 130 -10.68 -24.27 -6.49
N GLY A 131 -10.41 -23.42 -7.48
CA GLY A 131 -10.07 -23.82 -8.86
C GLY A 131 -11.27 -24.27 -9.72
N ALA A 132 -12.50 -24.27 -9.20
CA ALA A 132 -13.72 -24.64 -9.92
C ALA A 132 -14.92 -23.74 -9.57
N THR A 133 -14.68 -22.46 -9.30
CA THR A 133 -15.70 -21.48 -8.87
C THR A 133 -16.90 -21.39 -9.81
N MET A 134 -16.68 -21.25 -11.12
CA MET A 134 -17.79 -21.14 -12.09
C MET A 134 -18.66 -22.40 -12.14
N VAL A 135 -18.04 -23.58 -11.99
CA VAL A 135 -18.76 -24.87 -11.90
C VAL A 135 -19.56 -24.96 -10.59
N SER A 136 -19.00 -24.45 -9.50
CA SER A 136 -19.65 -24.43 -8.18
C SER A 136 -20.89 -23.54 -8.20
N ALA A 137 -20.74 -22.34 -8.77
CA ALA A 137 -21.82 -21.40 -8.96
C ALA A 137 -22.90 -22.01 -9.88
N ALA A 138 -22.53 -22.60 -11.02
CA ALA A 138 -23.43 -23.30 -11.95
C ALA A 138 -24.26 -24.38 -11.24
N ALA A 139 -23.62 -25.20 -10.41
CA ALA A 139 -24.31 -26.22 -9.63
C ALA A 139 -25.34 -25.62 -8.66
N GLN A 140 -25.02 -24.52 -7.97
CA GLN A 140 -25.96 -23.83 -7.07
C GLN A 140 -27.22 -23.36 -7.81
N GLU A 141 -27.09 -22.72 -8.98
CA GLU A 141 -28.26 -22.30 -9.75
C GLU A 141 -29.00 -23.49 -10.38
N ALA A 142 -28.30 -24.56 -10.76
CA ALA A 142 -28.97 -25.78 -11.24
C ALA A 142 -29.86 -26.35 -10.12
N VAL A 143 -29.41 -26.32 -8.86
CA VAL A 143 -30.25 -26.69 -7.70
C VAL A 143 -31.42 -25.72 -7.54
N LEU A 144 -31.21 -24.41 -7.58
CA LEU A 144 -32.29 -23.42 -7.48
C LEU A 144 -33.32 -23.54 -8.61
N ASN A 145 -32.87 -23.77 -9.84
CA ASN A 145 -33.72 -24.00 -11.01
C ASN A 145 -34.52 -25.29 -10.87
N ALA A 146 -33.99 -26.31 -10.19
CA ALA A 146 -34.73 -27.54 -9.89
C ALA A 146 -35.94 -27.27 -8.98
N PHE A 147 -35.79 -26.41 -7.96
CA PHE A 147 -36.90 -25.97 -7.11
C PHE A 147 -37.92 -25.12 -7.87
N ASP A 148 -37.44 -24.22 -8.73
CA ASP A 148 -38.29 -23.31 -9.51
C ASP A 148 -38.97 -23.97 -10.72
N GLY A 149 -38.57 -25.20 -11.08
CA GLY A 149 -39.03 -25.88 -12.29
C GLY A 149 -38.57 -25.20 -13.58
N LYS A 150 -37.40 -24.55 -13.55
CA LYS A 150 -36.78 -23.87 -14.69
C LYS A 150 -35.73 -24.76 -15.34
N ALA A 151 -35.65 -24.69 -16.67
CA ALA A 151 -34.53 -25.27 -17.41
C ALA A 151 -33.44 -24.22 -17.62
N GLY A 152 -32.20 -24.67 -17.78
CA GLY A 152 -31.08 -23.80 -18.17
C GLY A 152 -31.23 -23.27 -19.59
N LYS A 153 -30.42 -22.27 -19.92
CA LYS A 153 -30.47 -21.57 -21.22
C LYS A 153 -30.01 -22.46 -22.38
N THR A 154 -30.64 -22.30 -23.54
CA THR A 154 -30.34 -23.02 -24.80
C THR A 154 -29.20 -22.34 -25.58
N PHE A 155 -28.41 -23.12 -26.31
CA PHE A 155 -27.33 -22.61 -27.19
C PHE A 155 -27.88 -21.80 -28.39
N LEU A 156 -27.17 -20.75 -28.78
CA LEU A 156 -27.45 -19.98 -29.99
C LEU A 156 -26.75 -20.61 -31.21
N GLU A 157 -27.52 -21.02 -32.20
CA GLU A 157 -27.02 -21.59 -33.46
C GLU A 157 -26.99 -20.52 -34.56
N VAL A 158 -25.97 -19.66 -34.54
CA VAL A 158 -25.78 -18.59 -35.55
C VAL A 158 -24.32 -18.51 -35.98
N GLU A 159 -24.07 -18.40 -37.29
CA GLU A 159 -22.73 -18.18 -37.87
C GLU A 159 -22.43 -16.67 -38.01
N GLY A 160 -21.25 -16.24 -37.53
CA GLY A 160 -20.78 -14.86 -37.58
C GLY A 160 -21.49 -13.93 -36.58
N SER A 161 -21.33 -12.60 -36.73
CA SER A 161 -22.04 -11.66 -35.85
C SER A 161 -23.55 -11.89 -35.87
N VAL A 162 -24.15 -11.95 -34.68
CA VAL A 162 -25.61 -12.10 -34.50
C VAL A 162 -26.37 -10.80 -34.78
N LEU A 163 -25.66 -9.67 -34.80
CA LEU A 163 -26.16 -8.32 -35.05
C LEU A 163 -25.15 -7.57 -35.95
N PRO A 164 -24.94 -8.00 -37.21
CA PRO A 164 -24.05 -7.31 -38.13
C PRO A 164 -24.49 -5.86 -38.36
N VAL A 165 -23.49 -4.97 -38.49
CA VAL A 165 -23.69 -3.57 -38.85
C VAL A 165 -24.26 -3.46 -40.27
N GLU A 166 -25.39 -2.80 -40.39
CA GLU A 166 -25.98 -2.38 -41.68
C GLU A 166 -25.44 -1.02 -42.11
N ALA A 167 -25.39 -0.06 -41.17
CA ALA A 167 -24.97 1.32 -41.42
C ALA A 167 -24.49 2.01 -40.12
N VAL A 168 -23.54 2.94 -40.29
CA VAL A 168 -23.10 3.90 -39.28
C VAL A 168 -23.09 5.27 -39.95
N ASP A 169 -24.00 6.17 -39.57
CA ASP A 169 -24.13 7.50 -40.18
C ASP A 169 -24.64 8.54 -39.16
N GLY A 170 -23.92 9.66 -39.01
CA GLY A 170 -24.37 10.81 -38.22
C GLY A 170 -24.75 10.51 -36.77
N GLY A 171 -24.06 9.56 -36.11
CA GLY A 171 -24.38 9.11 -34.74
C GLY A 171 -25.53 8.10 -34.66
N VAL A 172 -25.98 7.55 -35.79
CA VAL A 172 -26.96 6.46 -35.85
C VAL A 172 -26.27 5.18 -36.32
N VAL A 173 -26.33 4.14 -35.50
CA VAL A 173 -25.85 2.79 -35.81
C VAL A 173 -27.06 1.89 -36.02
N THR A 174 -27.12 1.23 -37.17
CA THR A 174 -28.18 0.25 -37.48
C THR A 174 -27.57 -1.14 -37.57
N LEU A 175 -28.04 -2.07 -36.74
CA LEU A 175 -27.65 -3.47 -36.74
C LEU A 175 -28.83 -4.34 -37.20
N VAL A 176 -28.55 -5.44 -37.91
CA VAL A 176 -29.58 -6.39 -38.36
C VAL A 176 -29.55 -7.64 -37.50
N SER A 177 -30.66 -7.99 -36.84
CA SER A 177 -30.76 -9.21 -36.04
C SER A 177 -30.80 -10.46 -36.90
N LYS A 178 -29.85 -11.37 -36.64
CA LYS A 178 -29.86 -12.77 -37.09
C LYS A 178 -30.31 -13.74 -35.99
N LEU A 179 -30.81 -13.22 -34.87
CA LEU A 179 -31.25 -14.03 -33.73
C LEU A 179 -32.58 -14.75 -34.06
N PRO A 180 -32.89 -15.87 -33.38
CA PRO A 180 -34.17 -16.56 -33.51
C PRO A 180 -35.38 -15.63 -33.28
N GLU A 181 -36.51 -15.91 -33.93
CA GLU A 181 -37.73 -15.08 -33.81
C GLU A 181 -38.28 -14.97 -32.39
N ASP A 182 -38.00 -15.98 -31.55
CA ASP A 182 -38.42 -16.06 -30.15
C ASP A 182 -37.31 -15.66 -29.16
N PHE A 183 -36.23 -15.05 -29.64
CA PHE A 183 -35.25 -14.37 -28.80
C PHE A 183 -35.77 -12.97 -28.44
N ASP A 184 -36.02 -12.73 -27.15
CA ASP A 184 -36.52 -11.44 -26.66
C ASP A 184 -35.36 -10.47 -26.49
N LEU A 185 -34.94 -9.86 -27.61
CA LEU A 185 -33.72 -9.07 -27.68
C LEU A 185 -33.76 -7.84 -26.79
N GLN A 186 -32.83 -7.77 -25.85
CA GLN A 186 -32.54 -6.60 -25.03
C GLN A 186 -31.10 -6.15 -25.25
N VAL A 187 -30.88 -4.85 -25.46
CA VAL A 187 -29.55 -4.22 -25.33
C VAL A 187 -29.35 -3.87 -23.86
N LEU A 188 -28.28 -4.39 -23.26
CA LEU A 188 -27.94 -4.18 -21.85
C LEU A 188 -27.16 -2.89 -21.66
N ASP A 189 -26.02 -2.79 -22.35
CA ASP A 189 -25.16 -1.60 -22.38
C ASP A 189 -24.36 -1.56 -23.69
N ILE A 190 -23.68 -0.44 -23.91
CA ILE A 190 -22.70 -0.25 -24.98
C ILE A 190 -21.39 0.07 -24.29
N ARG A 191 -20.29 -0.53 -24.75
CA ARG A 191 -18.97 -0.30 -24.16
C ARG A 191 -17.93 0.01 -25.22
N TRP A 192 -17.01 0.90 -24.90
CA TRP A 192 -15.94 1.35 -25.78
C TRP A 192 -14.60 0.69 -25.41
N GLY A 193 -13.75 0.50 -26.43
CA GLY A 193 -12.43 -0.13 -26.32
C GLY A 193 -12.47 -1.65 -26.53
N VAL A 194 -11.33 -2.24 -26.92
CA VAL A 194 -11.24 -3.69 -27.21
C VAL A 194 -11.43 -4.57 -25.98
N ARG A 195 -11.37 -3.99 -24.77
CA ARG A 195 -11.51 -4.71 -23.51
C ARG A 195 -12.95 -4.82 -22.98
N ASN A 196 -13.94 -4.22 -23.64
CA ASN A 196 -15.35 -4.24 -23.20
C ASN A 196 -15.53 -3.70 -21.75
N GLU A 197 -14.76 -2.68 -21.37
CA GLU A 197 -14.67 -2.20 -19.98
C GLU A 197 -15.27 -0.80 -19.78
N GLU A 198 -15.05 0.15 -20.71
CA GLU A 198 -15.59 1.51 -20.58
C GLU A 198 -17.07 1.53 -20.96
N ILE A 199 -17.96 1.73 -19.99
CA ILE A 199 -19.42 1.80 -20.22
C ILE A 199 -19.79 3.16 -20.80
N VAL A 200 -20.41 3.16 -21.98
CA VAL A 200 -21.00 4.37 -22.57
C VAL A 200 -22.25 4.75 -21.77
N PRO A 201 -22.36 6.00 -21.28
CA PRO A 201 -23.48 6.42 -20.43
C PRO A 201 -24.84 6.14 -21.07
N ALA A 202 -25.73 5.45 -20.35
CA ALA A 202 -27.02 5.00 -20.90
C ALA A 202 -27.95 6.15 -21.33
N ASP A 203 -27.76 7.35 -20.76
CA ASP A 203 -28.48 8.55 -21.13
C ASP A 203 -27.93 9.23 -22.40
N SER A 204 -26.75 8.84 -22.89
CA SER A 204 -26.11 9.39 -24.10
C SER A 204 -26.66 8.82 -25.41
N TYR A 205 -27.45 7.75 -25.37
CA TYR A 205 -28.06 7.13 -26.55
C TYR A 205 -29.50 6.69 -26.32
N THR A 206 -30.19 6.32 -27.40
CA THR A 206 -31.46 5.62 -27.38
C THR A 206 -31.39 4.38 -28.26
N VAL A 207 -32.03 3.29 -27.84
CA VAL A 207 -32.12 2.05 -28.60
C VAL A 207 -33.56 1.83 -29.03
N GLU A 208 -33.77 1.64 -30.33
CA GLU A 208 -35.04 1.19 -30.91
C GLU A 208 -34.85 -0.22 -31.49
N ILE A 209 -35.69 -1.15 -31.08
CA ILE A 209 -35.69 -2.53 -31.57
C ILE A 209 -37.01 -2.77 -32.30
N ALA A 210 -36.94 -2.87 -33.62
CA ALA A 210 -38.11 -3.05 -34.48
C ALA A 210 -37.71 -3.72 -35.80
N ASP A 211 -38.63 -4.51 -36.39
CA ASP A 211 -38.46 -5.11 -37.72
C ASP A 211 -37.11 -5.83 -37.93
N SER A 212 -36.68 -6.62 -36.94
CA SER A 212 -35.37 -7.32 -36.93
C SER A 212 -34.16 -6.39 -37.02
N LYS A 213 -34.29 -5.14 -36.56
CA LYS A 213 -33.20 -4.16 -36.47
C LYS A 213 -33.02 -3.65 -35.04
N VAL A 214 -31.78 -3.33 -34.72
CA VAL A 214 -31.41 -2.55 -33.53
C VAL A 214 -30.85 -1.23 -34.03
N ILE A 215 -31.55 -0.14 -33.75
CA ILE A 215 -31.16 1.21 -34.13
C ILE A 215 -30.70 1.93 -32.87
N ILE A 216 -29.42 2.26 -32.81
CA ILE A 216 -28.81 3.01 -31.72
C ILE A 216 -28.62 4.42 -32.22
N THR A 217 -29.21 5.40 -31.52
CA THR A 217 -29.06 6.82 -31.84
C THR A 217 -28.35 7.52 -30.70
N PHE A 218 -27.12 7.98 -30.95
CA PHE A 218 -26.35 8.77 -30.02
C PHE A 218 -26.82 10.23 -30.03
N ARG A 219 -26.96 10.82 -28.84
CA ARG A 219 -27.44 12.20 -28.68
C ARG A 219 -26.38 13.23 -29.04
N ASP A 220 -25.12 12.91 -28.76
CA ASP A 220 -23.96 13.69 -29.16
C ASP A 220 -23.04 12.84 -30.05
N ALA A 221 -23.29 12.89 -31.35
CA ALA A 221 -22.50 12.17 -32.33
C ALA A 221 -21.04 12.68 -32.43
N ALA A 222 -20.78 13.94 -32.07
CA ALA A 222 -19.46 14.54 -32.16
C ALA A 222 -18.57 14.18 -30.97
N GLY A 223 -19.18 13.83 -29.83
CA GLY A 223 -18.49 13.38 -28.63
C GLY A 223 -18.15 11.88 -28.61
N LEU A 224 -18.47 11.12 -29.68
CA LEU A 224 -18.10 9.71 -29.76
C LEU A 224 -16.59 9.56 -29.96
N LYS A 225 -15.94 8.81 -29.07
CA LYS A 225 -14.55 8.41 -29.24
C LYS A 225 -14.41 7.53 -30.49
N PRO A 226 -13.34 7.68 -31.28
CA PRO A 226 -13.02 6.69 -32.31
C PRO A 226 -12.67 5.34 -31.67
N GLY A 227 -12.91 4.26 -32.39
CA GLY A 227 -12.58 2.92 -31.91
C GLY A 227 -13.70 1.90 -31.98
N TYR A 228 -13.45 0.78 -31.31
CA TYR A 228 -14.30 -0.40 -31.22
C TYR A 228 -15.36 -0.22 -30.13
N TYR A 229 -16.62 -0.50 -30.46
CA TYR A 229 -17.73 -0.48 -29.52
C TYR A 229 -18.44 -1.82 -29.48
N TYR A 230 -18.49 -2.44 -28.31
CA TYR A 230 -19.33 -3.59 -28.03
C TYR A 230 -20.78 -3.15 -27.80
N VAL A 231 -21.73 -3.90 -28.37
CA VAL A 231 -23.16 -3.78 -28.08
C VAL A 231 -23.58 -5.02 -27.33
N ASN A 232 -23.70 -4.90 -26.01
CA ASN A 232 -23.98 -6.06 -25.16
C ASN A 232 -25.47 -6.37 -25.17
N VAL A 233 -25.82 -7.63 -25.44
CA VAL A 233 -27.21 -8.06 -25.64
C VAL A 233 -27.54 -9.32 -24.86
N ALA A 234 -28.78 -9.43 -24.44
CA ALA A 234 -29.33 -10.61 -23.77
C ALA A 234 -30.73 -10.94 -24.27
N ASP A 235 -31.16 -12.16 -23.99
CA ASP A 235 -32.54 -12.61 -24.15
C ASP A 235 -33.30 -12.35 -22.84
N ALA A 236 -34.20 -11.36 -22.85
CA ALA A 236 -35.02 -11.01 -21.70
C ALA A 236 -36.01 -12.13 -21.30
N SER A 237 -36.30 -13.07 -22.21
CA SER A 237 -37.09 -14.26 -21.89
C SER A 237 -36.32 -15.30 -21.08
N GLY A 238 -34.99 -15.20 -21.05
CA GLY A 238 -34.09 -16.14 -20.37
C GLY A 238 -34.01 -17.52 -21.02
N LYS A 239 -34.49 -17.68 -22.26
CA LYS A 239 -34.55 -18.97 -22.98
C LYS A 239 -33.22 -19.31 -23.65
N TYR A 240 -32.55 -18.31 -24.22
CA TYR A 240 -31.31 -18.45 -24.95
C TYR A 240 -30.13 -17.90 -24.16
N ARG A 241 -28.96 -18.50 -24.38
CA ARG A 241 -27.68 -17.94 -23.95
C ARG A 241 -27.42 -16.61 -24.66
N SER A 242 -26.57 -15.77 -24.08
CA SER A 242 -26.00 -14.65 -24.83
C SER A 242 -25.10 -15.20 -25.95
N PRO A 243 -24.80 -14.42 -26.99
CA PRO A 243 -23.96 -14.86 -28.11
C PRO A 243 -22.66 -15.52 -27.61
N SER A 244 -22.30 -16.69 -28.18
CA SER A 244 -21.01 -17.33 -27.90
C SER A 244 -19.90 -16.48 -28.52
N PHE A 245 -18.72 -16.42 -27.90
CA PHE A 245 -17.60 -15.57 -28.33
C PHE A 245 -16.36 -16.36 -28.77
N GLU A 246 -16.38 -17.69 -28.65
CA GLU A 246 -15.24 -18.54 -29.01
C GLU A 246 -15.39 -19.09 -30.43
N GLY A 247 -14.38 -18.88 -31.29
CA GLY A 247 -14.26 -19.58 -32.58
C GLY A 247 -13.87 -18.74 -33.79
N GLY A 248 -13.49 -17.48 -33.60
CA GLY A 248 -13.12 -16.59 -34.71
C GLY A 248 -14.31 -16.32 -35.65
N PRO A 249 -14.07 -15.95 -36.93
CA PRO A 249 -15.12 -15.52 -37.87
C PRO A 249 -16.24 -16.54 -38.17
N ALA A 250 -16.05 -17.80 -37.80
CA ALA A 250 -17.00 -18.89 -38.06
C ALA A 250 -18.02 -19.11 -36.93
N ALA A 251 -17.76 -18.59 -35.73
CA ALA A 251 -18.68 -18.66 -34.58
C ALA A 251 -19.58 -17.42 -34.49
N ALA A 252 -20.57 -17.45 -33.60
CA ALA A 252 -21.28 -16.24 -33.20
C ALA A 252 -20.25 -15.19 -32.73
N GLN A 253 -20.40 -13.92 -33.12
CA GLN A 253 -19.53 -12.84 -32.63
C GLN A 253 -20.34 -11.85 -31.81
N ALA A 254 -19.68 -11.22 -30.83
CA ALA A 254 -20.24 -10.09 -30.11
C ALA A 254 -20.75 -9.05 -31.13
N PRO A 255 -21.95 -8.50 -30.94
CA PRO A 255 -22.36 -7.33 -31.69
C PRO A 255 -21.36 -6.20 -31.43
N TYR A 256 -20.85 -5.59 -32.50
CA TYR A 256 -19.97 -4.43 -32.38
C TYR A 256 -20.17 -3.48 -33.56
N PHE A 257 -19.70 -2.25 -33.38
CA PHE A 257 -19.50 -1.31 -34.47
C PHE A 257 -18.19 -0.55 -34.25
N ILE A 258 -17.73 0.14 -35.30
CA ILE A 258 -16.49 0.92 -35.26
C ILE A 258 -16.84 2.38 -35.59
N ILE A 259 -16.31 3.31 -34.79
CA ILE A 259 -16.30 4.73 -35.10
C ILE A 259 -14.93 5.09 -35.66
N ASP A 260 -14.91 5.72 -36.83
CA ASP A 260 -13.69 6.12 -37.53
C ASP A 260 -13.09 7.38 -36.88
N SER A 261 -11.75 7.39 -36.71
CA SER A 261 -10.99 8.53 -36.17
C SER A 261 -10.93 9.74 -37.09
N GLY A 262 -11.23 9.56 -38.38
CA GLY A 262 -11.03 10.57 -39.40
C GLY A 262 -9.56 10.81 -39.75
N LEU A 263 -8.62 10.12 -39.09
CA LEU A 263 -7.20 10.17 -39.41
C LEU A 263 -6.90 9.42 -40.72
N THR A 264 -5.88 9.87 -41.42
CA THR A 264 -5.32 9.21 -42.60
C THR A 264 -3.98 8.56 -42.26
N ALA A 265 -3.45 7.74 -43.17
CA ALA A 265 -2.15 7.07 -42.96
C ALA A 265 -0.97 8.06 -42.80
N GLU A 266 -1.12 9.32 -43.21
CA GLU A 266 -0.10 10.37 -43.01
C GLU A 266 -0.17 10.99 -41.61
N ASP A 267 -1.28 10.78 -40.89
CA ASP A 267 -1.53 11.36 -39.56
C ASP A 267 -1.07 10.44 -38.41
N ILE A 268 -0.56 9.25 -38.72
CA ILE A 268 -0.02 8.29 -37.75
C ILE A 268 1.39 7.91 -38.21
N ALA A 269 2.37 8.14 -37.36
CA ALA A 269 3.77 7.88 -37.67
C ALA A 269 4.47 7.16 -36.52
N PHE A 270 5.65 6.61 -36.81
CA PHE A 270 6.61 6.17 -35.81
C PHE A 270 7.82 7.08 -35.91
N ASP A 271 8.21 7.74 -34.83
CA ASP A 271 9.28 8.74 -34.82
C ASP A 271 10.69 8.15 -34.66
N GLY A 272 10.78 6.84 -34.39
CA GLY A 272 12.02 6.13 -34.06
C GLY A 272 11.99 5.46 -32.68
N LYS A 273 11.11 5.94 -31.79
CA LYS A 273 10.91 5.44 -30.42
C LYS A 273 9.45 5.17 -30.12
N SER A 274 8.55 6.07 -30.52
CA SER A 274 7.14 6.07 -30.17
C SER A 274 6.22 6.25 -31.38
N ILE A 275 4.96 5.85 -31.21
CA ILE A 275 3.90 6.19 -32.15
C ILE A 275 3.47 7.63 -31.93
N VAL A 276 3.33 8.40 -33.00
CA VAL A 276 2.89 9.80 -32.97
C VAL A 276 1.61 9.93 -33.77
N LEU A 277 0.60 10.55 -33.16
CA LEU A 277 -0.66 10.91 -33.79
C LEU A 277 -0.66 12.41 -34.10
N ALA A 278 -1.04 12.81 -35.31
CA ALA A 278 -1.16 14.21 -35.69
C ALA A 278 -2.28 14.93 -34.93
N SER A 279 -3.29 14.19 -34.48
CA SER A 279 -4.36 14.63 -33.57
C SER A 279 -5.08 13.44 -32.95
N GLY A 280 -5.84 13.67 -31.88
CA GLY A 280 -6.54 12.61 -31.14
C GLY A 280 -5.78 12.16 -29.89
N SER A 281 -6.35 11.19 -29.17
CA SER A 281 -5.83 10.67 -27.91
C SER A 281 -4.99 9.41 -28.15
N MET A 282 -3.76 9.38 -27.63
CA MET A 282 -2.91 8.18 -27.65
C MET A 282 -3.54 7.05 -26.82
N THR A 283 -4.09 7.38 -25.65
CA THR A 283 -4.82 6.44 -24.81
C THR A 283 -5.97 5.78 -25.58
N ASP A 284 -6.70 6.55 -26.39
CA ASP A 284 -7.80 6.04 -27.21
C ASP A 284 -7.30 5.11 -28.32
N TYR A 285 -6.16 5.45 -28.95
CA TYR A 285 -5.52 4.61 -29.94
C TYR A 285 -5.06 3.28 -29.36
N LEU A 286 -4.38 3.31 -28.21
CA LEU A 286 -3.88 2.11 -27.51
C LEU A 286 -5.02 1.23 -26.99
N ALA A 287 -6.08 1.82 -26.45
CA ALA A 287 -7.30 1.11 -26.01
C ALA A 287 -8.04 0.41 -27.16
N ASN A 288 -7.66 0.69 -28.41
CA ASN A 288 -8.27 0.13 -29.61
C ASN A 288 -7.31 -0.69 -30.48
N ILE A 289 -6.09 -0.99 -30.01
CA ILE A 289 -5.17 -1.88 -30.73
C ILE A 289 -5.81 -3.26 -30.87
N GLN A 290 -5.92 -3.69 -32.12
CA GLN A 290 -6.30 -5.04 -32.49
C GLN A 290 -5.10 -5.99 -32.31
N HIS A 291 -3.97 -5.67 -32.93
CA HIS A 291 -2.72 -6.42 -32.78
C HIS A 291 -1.49 -5.61 -33.20
N VAL A 292 -0.33 -6.07 -32.74
CA VAL A 292 1.00 -5.70 -33.24
C VAL A 292 1.68 -6.93 -33.84
N GLN A 293 2.04 -6.86 -35.12
CA GLN A 293 2.80 -7.90 -35.81
C GLN A 293 4.24 -7.47 -36.02
N ILE A 294 5.18 -8.31 -35.56
CA ILE A 294 6.62 -8.07 -35.63
C ILE A 294 7.25 -9.14 -36.52
N LEU A 295 7.69 -8.74 -37.71
CA LEU A 295 8.25 -9.64 -38.72
C LEU A 295 9.73 -9.30 -38.98
N ALA A 296 10.63 -10.18 -38.54
CA ALA A 296 12.04 -10.09 -38.92
C ALA A 296 12.22 -10.35 -40.43
N GLU A 297 13.14 -9.64 -41.10
CA GLU A 297 13.36 -9.78 -42.56
C GLU A 297 13.68 -11.23 -43.02
N SER A 298 14.12 -12.10 -42.10
CA SER A 298 14.48 -13.50 -42.37
C SER A 298 13.42 -14.52 -41.94
N ALA A 299 12.30 -14.08 -41.36
CA ALA A 299 11.26 -14.96 -40.82
C ALA A 299 10.10 -15.18 -41.81
N GLU A 300 9.48 -16.37 -41.77
CA GLU A 300 8.30 -16.70 -42.60
C GLU A 300 6.97 -16.28 -41.96
N LYS A 301 6.94 -16.05 -40.63
CA LYS A 301 5.75 -15.69 -39.86
C LYS A 301 6.07 -14.60 -38.85
N PRO A 302 5.17 -13.61 -38.65
CA PRO A 302 5.35 -12.60 -37.62
C PRO A 302 5.15 -13.20 -36.22
N VAL A 303 5.78 -12.57 -35.24
CA VAL A 303 5.34 -12.65 -33.85
C VAL A 303 4.17 -11.69 -33.71
N GLU A 304 3.03 -12.17 -33.23
CA GLU A 304 1.81 -11.39 -33.08
C GLU A 304 1.53 -11.17 -31.59
N GLN A 305 1.23 -9.92 -31.24
CA GLN A 305 0.84 -9.48 -29.91
C GLN A 305 -0.57 -8.90 -29.99
N GLU A 306 -1.54 -9.57 -29.36
CA GLU A 306 -2.95 -9.13 -29.31
C GLU A 306 -3.25 -8.66 -27.88
N ILE A 307 -3.96 -7.53 -27.71
CA ILE A 307 -4.42 -7.08 -26.39
C ILE A 307 -5.48 -8.05 -25.85
N VAL A 308 -6.41 -8.42 -26.73
CA VAL A 308 -7.43 -9.44 -26.47
C VAL A 308 -7.23 -10.54 -27.49
N GLY A 309 -6.82 -11.71 -27.03
CA GLY A 309 -6.55 -12.85 -27.91
C GLY A 309 -7.82 -13.36 -28.60
N HIS A 310 -7.67 -14.20 -29.64
CA HIS A 310 -8.80 -14.81 -30.38
C HIS A 310 -9.81 -15.63 -29.54
N HIS A 311 -9.51 -15.90 -28.27
CA HIS A 311 -10.41 -16.53 -27.29
C HIS A 311 -11.08 -15.53 -26.33
N GLY A 312 -10.86 -14.23 -26.54
CA GLY A 312 -11.39 -13.17 -25.69
C GLY A 312 -10.60 -12.93 -24.40
N THR A 313 -9.45 -13.58 -24.17
CA THR A 313 -8.62 -13.37 -22.96
C THR A 313 -7.68 -12.18 -23.10
N VAL A 314 -7.54 -11.35 -22.07
CA VAL A 314 -6.47 -10.34 -22.01
C VAL A 314 -5.12 -11.06 -21.83
N GLY A 315 -4.25 -10.94 -22.84
CA GLY A 315 -2.89 -11.47 -22.78
C GLY A 315 -1.91 -10.46 -22.20
N THR A 316 -0.69 -10.89 -21.92
CA THR A 316 0.43 -9.97 -21.68
C THR A 316 0.77 -9.27 -22.98
N PHE A 317 0.28 -8.04 -23.15
CA PHE A 317 0.66 -7.18 -24.26
C PHE A 317 1.87 -6.36 -23.84
N ILE A 318 2.99 -6.57 -24.50
CA ILE A 318 4.27 -5.98 -24.10
C ILE A 318 4.96 -5.20 -25.21
N ALA A 319 4.36 -5.09 -26.40
CA ALA A 319 5.00 -4.49 -27.56
C ALA A 319 5.08 -2.96 -27.49
N LEU A 320 4.09 -2.31 -26.86
CA LEU A 320 4.02 -0.88 -26.65
C LEU A 320 3.65 -0.61 -25.18
N ASP A 321 4.16 0.47 -24.61
CA ASP A 321 3.71 0.98 -23.31
C ASP A 321 2.45 1.86 -23.44
N GLU A 322 2.03 2.46 -22.32
CA GLU A 322 0.85 3.34 -22.22
C GLU A 322 0.99 4.67 -22.97
N ASN A 323 2.19 5.03 -23.41
CA ASN A 323 2.47 6.22 -24.20
C ASN A 323 2.71 5.89 -25.68
N GLY A 324 2.61 4.62 -26.06
CA GLY A 324 2.86 4.16 -27.42
C GLY A 324 4.35 4.07 -27.77
N VAL A 325 5.24 4.01 -26.77
CA VAL A 325 6.67 3.74 -26.94
C VAL A 325 6.87 2.26 -27.22
N LEU A 326 7.68 1.95 -28.23
CA LEU A 326 8.01 0.58 -28.60
C LEU A 326 8.92 -0.06 -27.55
N ASN A 327 8.51 -1.19 -27.00
CA ASN A 327 9.31 -1.96 -26.07
C ASN A 327 10.37 -2.79 -26.81
N ALA A 328 11.54 -2.18 -27.01
CA ALA A 328 12.70 -2.79 -27.66
C ALA A 328 13.23 -4.04 -26.93
N ASP A 329 12.95 -4.16 -25.62
CA ASP A 329 13.47 -5.18 -24.71
C ASP A 329 12.42 -6.21 -24.32
N GLY A 330 11.22 -6.12 -24.88
CA GLY A 330 10.13 -7.01 -24.56
C GLY A 330 10.51 -8.48 -24.78
N VAL A 331 10.20 -9.33 -23.80
CA VAL A 331 10.46 -10.78 -23.85
C VAL A 331 9.16 -11.54 -23.78
N VAL A 332 8.88 -12.32 -24.82
CA VAL A 332 7.73 -13.22 -24.87
C VAL A 332 8.08 -14.52 -24.15
N LYS A 333 7.26 -14.86 -23.16
CA LYS A 333 7.38 -16.11 -22.40
C LYS A 333 6.37 -17.14 -22.88
N ALA A 334 6.86 -18.25 -23.41
CA ALA A 334 6.01 -19.37 -23.80
C ALA A 334 5.53 -20.17 -22.58
N ARG A 335 4.41 -20.90 -22.71
CA ARG A 335 3.81 -21.73 -21.64
C ARG A 335 4.75 -22.81 -21.07
N ASN A 336 5.83 -23.15 -21.77
CA ASN A 336 6.86 -24.09 -21.31
C ASN A 336 7.98 -23.41 -20.50
N GLY A 337 7.86 -22.10 -20.22
CA GLY A 337 8.84 -21.29 -19.50
C GLY A 337 9.99 -20.75 -20.35
N SER A 338 10.05 -21.06 -21.65
CA SER A 338 11.07 -20.49 -22.54
C SER A 338 10.80 -19.03 -22.86
N GLU A 339 11.86 -18.24 -22.94
CA GLU A 339 11.82 -16.80 -23.18
C GLU A 339 12.43 -16.49 -24.55
N SER A 340 11.82 -15.54 -25.27
CA SER A 340 12.29 -15.11 -26.59
C SER A 340 12.06 -13.61 -26.74
N PRO A 341 13.10 -12.82 -27.11
CA PRO A 341 12.94 -11.38 -27.27
C PRO A 341 12.03 -11.06 -28.45
N LEU A 342 11.28 -9.95 -28.35
CA LEU A 342 10.53 -9.36 -29.46
C LEU A 342 11.49 -8.85 -30.54
N PHE A 343 12.59 -8.22 -30.12
CA PHE A 343 13.62 -7.65 -30.99
C PHE A 343 15.01 -8.16 -30.60
N GLU A 344 15.73 -8.72 -31.56
CA GLU A 344 17.13 -9.08 -31.42
C GLU A 344 18.01 -7.94 -31.93
N ALA A 345 19.07 -7.63 -31.18
CA ALA A 345 20.06 -6.62 -31.56
C ALA A 345 20.60 -6.85 -32.98
N GLY A 346 20.70 -5.77 -33.75
CA GLY A 346 21.24 -5.78 -35.11
C GLY A 346 20.35 -6.44 -36.18
N LYS A 347 19.15 -6.96 -35.84
CA LYS A 347 18.18 -7.46 -36.82
C LYS A 347 17.18 -6.37 -37.19
N GLN A 348 16.80 -6.34 -38.47
CA GLN A 348 15.77 -5.46 -39.00
C GLN A 348 14.40 -6.15 -38.98
N TYR A 349 13.39 -5.40 -38.55
CA TYR A 349 12.01 -5.82 -38.40
C TYR A 349 11.07 -4.90 -39.18
N THR A 350 10.00 -5.47 -39.72
CA THR A 350 8.80 -4.74 -40.11
C THR A 350 7.78 -4.89 -38.99
N VAL A 351 7.33 -3.78 -38.43
CA VAL A 351 6.32 -3.72 -37.38
C VAL A 351 5.03 -3.17 -37.97
N THR A 352 3.94 -3.89 -37.78
CA THR A 352 2.59 -3.50 -38.19
C THR A 352 1.73 -3.33 -36.94
N VAL A 353 1.15 -2.15 -36.74
CA VAL A 353 0.22 -1.85 -35.65
C VAL A 353 -1.16 -1.62 -36.26
N ALA A 354 -2.10 -2.51 -35.95
CA ALA A 354 -3.49 -2.41 -36.37
C ALA A 354 -4.36 -2.02 -35.17
N ALA A 355 -5.16 -0.96 -35.32
CA ALA A 355 -6.09 -0.50 -34.30
C ALA A 355 -7.48 -0.23 -34.92
N PHE A 356 -8.54 -0.64 -34.23
CA PHE A 356 -9.91 -0.42 -34.71
C PHE A 356 -10.24 1.06 -34.76
N GLY A 357 -10.81 1.53 -35.88
CA GLY A 357 -11.16 2.95 -36.07
C GLY A 357 -9.98 3.83 -36.50
N TYR A 358 -8.78 3.27 -36.67
CA TYR A 358 -7.58 3.99 -37.09
C TYR A 358 -6.93 3.37 -38.34
N PRO A 359 -6.21 4.18 -39.14
CA PRO A 359 -5.32 3.66 -40.19
C PRO A 359 -4.26 2.70 -39.62
N GLU A 360 -3.95 1.64 -40.36
CA GLU A 360 -2.85 0.72 -40.03
C GLU A 360 -1.49 1.43 -40.17
N LEU A 361 -0.64 1.31 -39.15
CA LEU A 361 0.71 1.87 -39.14
C LEU A 361 1.72 0.75 -39.44
N VAL A 362 2.59 0.97 -40.42
CA VAL A 362 3.69 0.06 -40.77
C VAL A 362 5.02 0.80 -40.80
N PHE A 363 6.00 0.34 -40.03
CA PHE A 363 7.34 0.93 -39.99
C PHE A 363 8.45 -0.11 -39.89
N SER A 364 9.67 0.29 -40.22
CA SER A 364 10.87 -0.52 -40.02
C SER A 364 11.55 -0.16 -38.70
N TYR A 365 12.02 -1.18 -37.98
CA TYR A 365 12.71 -1.00 -36.70
C TYR A 365 13.94 -1.92 -36.64
N THR A 366 15.04 -1.40 -36.07
CA THR A 366 16.27 -2.16 -35.82
C THR A 366 16.73 -1.82 -34.41
N LYS A 367 16.81 -2.83 -33.53
CA LYS A 367 17.38 -2.65 -32.20
C LYS A 367 18.89 -2.43 -32.30
N ALA A 368 19.40 -1.37 -31.67
CA ALA A 368 20.82 -1.08 -31.64
C ALA A 368 21.62 -2.24 -31.05
N ASP A 369 22.74 -2.60 -31.69
CA ASP A 369 23.69 -3.57 -31.15
C ASP A 369 24.60 -2.84 -30.18
N VAL A 370 24.14 -2.68 -28.94
CA VAL A 370 25.00 -2.22 -27.85
C VAL A 370 25.98 -3.36 -27.56
N THR A 371 27.11 -3.35 -28.25
CA THR A 371 28.17 -4.32 -28.01
C THR A 371 28.61 -4.23 -26.54
N ALA A 372 29.02 -5.35 -25.97
CA ALA A 372 29.56 -5.46 -24.61
C ALA A 372 30.81 -4.57 -24.32
N GLU A 373 31.22 -3.74 -25.27
CA GLU A 373 32.26 -2.70 -25.10
C GLU A 373 31.70 -1.42 -24.45
N ALA A 374 30.38 -1.13 -24.52
CA ALA A 374 29.78 -0.01 -23.80
C ALA A 374 29.71 -0.26 -22.27
N ALA A 375 29.53 -1.52 -21.85
CA ALA A 375 29.56 -1.90 -20.43
C ALA A 375 30.95 -1.78 -19.76
N ALA A 376 32.01 -1.49 -20.55
CA ALA A 376 33.36 -1.24 -20.05
C ALA A 376 33.75 0.26 -20.11
N PHE A 377 32.87 1.13 -20.60
CA PHE A 377 33.06 2.57 -20.62
C PHE A 377 32.70 3.15 -19.24
N GLY A 378 33.68 3.75 -18.54
CA GLY A 378 33.54 4.14 -17.14
C GLY A 378 32.93 5.53 -16.92
N GLY A 379 32.55 5.79 -15.66
CA GLY A 379 31.93 7.04 -15.19
C GLY A 379 30.44 7.15 -15.56
N VAL A 380 29.89 8.36 -15.43
CA VAL A 380 28.46 8.69 -15.61
C VAL A 380 27.96 8.67 -17.06
N PHE A 381 28.85 8.78 -18.06
CA PHE A 381 28.47 8.90 -19.49
C PHE A 381 27.51 7.81 -19.99
N PRO A 382 27.67 6.51 -19.67
CA PRO A 382 26.71 5.49 -20.09
C PRO A 382 25.29 5.72 -19.55
N ALA A 383 25.15 6.23 -18.31
CA ALA A 383 23.86 6.54 -17.72
C ALA A 383 23.20 7.73 -18.43
N ILE A 384 23.98 8.77 -18.75
CA ILE A 384 23.55 9.92 -19.56
C ILE A 384 23.19 9.51 -20.99
N ALA A 385 23.94 8.59 -21.59
CA ALA A 385 23.63 8.09 -22.92
C ALA A 385 22.32 7.29 -22.92
N GLY A 386 22.04 6.52 -21.87
CA GLY A 386 20.95 5.56 -21.87
C GLY A 386 21.15 4.45 -22.91
N GLU A 387 20.24 3.48 -22.96
CA GLU A 387 20.37 2.31 -23.83
C GLU A 387 20.28 2.65 -25.33
N ASN A 388 19.52 3.70 -25.68
CA ASN A 388 19.22 4.08 -27.07
C ASN A 388 19.87 5.40 -27.51
N GLY A 389 20.69 6.01 -26.66
CA GLY A 389 21.18 7.37 -26.86
C GLY A 389 20.15 8.43 -26.44
N THR A 390 20.62 9.50 -25.81
CA THR A 390 19.77 10.58 -25.28
C THR A 390 20.27 11.91 -25.82
N ALA A 391 19.34 12.73 -26.32
CA ALA A 391 19.64 14.02 -26.91
C ALA A 391 19.30 15.14 -25.93
N TYR A 392 20.29 15.96 -25.57
CA TYR A 392 20.11 17.03 -24.60
C TYR A 392 20.06 18.40 -25.29
N VAL A 393 19.11 19.22 -24.85
CA VAL A 393 19.03 20.66 -25.14
C VAL A 393 19.34 21.44 -23.86
N SER A 394 19.59 22.74 -23.97
CA SER A 394 19.81 23.60 -22.81
C SER A 394 18.61 23.54 -21.85
N LEU A 395 18.87 23.18 -20.59
CA LEU A 395 17.83 23.06 -19.56
C LEU A 395 17.10 24.40 -19.39
N PHE A 396 17.87 25.48 -19.30
CA PHE A 396 17.33 26.79 -18.95
C PHE A 396 16.55 27.44 -20.09
N ASP A 397 16.81 27.11 -21.36
CA ASP A 397 15.93 27.49 -22.47
C ASP A 397 14.52 26.88 -22.33
N VAL A 398 14.42 25.70 -21.74
CA VAL A 398 13.14 25.01 -21.54
C VAL A 398 12.43 25.59 -20.33
N ILE A 399 13.07 25.54 -19.15
CA ILE A 399 12.37 25.72 -17.87
C ILE A 399 12.09 27.17 -17.49
N ILE A 400 12.75 28.16 -18.11
CA ILE A 400 12.48 29.59 -17.86
C ILE A 400 11.42 30.18 -18.80
N SER A 401 10.93 29.42 -19.78
CA SER A 401 9.95 29.91 -20.73
C SER A 401 8.64 30.34 -20.04
N ASP A 402 7.92 31.30 -20.63
CA ASP A 402 6.68 31.86 -20.07
C ASP A 402 5.63 30.79 -19.71
N ARG A 403 5.67 29.62 -20.37
CA ARG A 403 4.81 28.47 -20.07
C ARG A 403 4.96 27.98 -18.63
N TRP A 404 6.18 28.02 -18.11
CA TRP A 404 6.56 27.39 -16.84
C TRP A 404 6.65 28.36 -15.68
N THR A 405 6.53 29.67 -15.92
CA THR A 405 6.51 30.69 -14.86
C THR A 405 5.50 30.39 -13.74
N PRO A 406 4.26 29.93 -14.01
CA PRO A 406 3.34 29.57 -12.94
C PRO A 406 3.88 28.45 -12.04
N VAL A 407 4.52 27.43 -12.62
CA VAL A 407 5.08 26.30 -11.84
C VAL A 407 6.20 26.78 -10.92
N TRP A 408 7.11 27.63 -11.41
CA TRP A 408 8.10 28.27 -10.55
C TRP A 408 7.47 29.05 -9.40
N GLN A 409 6.42 29.82 -9.70
CA GLN A 409 5.74 30.65 -8.70
C GLN A 409 5.02 29.79 -7.66
N ASP A 410 4.48 28.63 -8.01
CA ASP A 410 3.82 27.73 -7.06
C ASP A 410 4.80 27.21 -6.00
N TYR A 411 5.94 26.64 -6.41
CA TYR A 411 6.97 26.15 -5.48
C TYR A 411 7.52 27.26 -4.59
N ILE A 412 7.75 28.43 -5.16
CA ILE A 412 8.24 29.58 -4.40
C ILE A 412 7.16 30.11 -3.44
N ALA A 413 5.91 30.19 -3.88
CA ALA A 413 4.79 30.67 -3.08
C ALA A 413 4.48 29.75 -1.89
N ALA A 414 4.73 28.44 -2.02
CA ALA A 414 4.64 27.52 -0.89
C ALA A 414 5.50 27.98 0.28
N VAL A 415 6.73 28.46 0.00
CA VAL A 415 7.71 28.81 1.04
C VAL A 415 7.59 30.27 1.50
N ILE A 416 7.44 31.22 0.57
CA ILE A 416 7.51 32.67 0.88
C ILE A 416 6.22 33.44 0.59
N GLY A 417 5.15 32.75 0.19
CA GLY A 417 3.84 33.33 -0.11
C GLY A 417 3.70 33.89 -1.55
N GLU A 418 2.45 33.93 -2.04
CA GLU A 418 2.11 34.35 -3.42
C GLU A 418 2.61 35.77 -3.77
N ASP A 419 2.54 36.70 -2.82
CA ASP A 419 2.88 38.12 -3.06
C ASP A 419 4.38 38.32 -3.34
N ALA A 420 5.24 37.50 -2.74
CA ALA A 420 6.70 37.58 -2.89
C ALA A 420 7.22 36.70 -4.03
N ALA A 421 6.45 35.71 -4.48
CA ALA A 421 6.89 34.71 -5.45
C ALA A 421 7.41 35.30 -6.77
N PRO A 422 6.74 36.28 -7.43
CA PRO A 422 7.21 36.81 -8.70
C PRO A 422 8.60 37.47 -8.66
N GLU A 423 8.93 38.18 -7.57
CA GLU A 423 10.24 38.81 -7.41
C GLU A 423 11.33 37.76 -7.21
N MET A 424 11.05 36.73 -6.41
CA MET A 424 11.99 35.64 -6.17
C MET A 424 12.20 34.76 -7.40
N THR A 425 11.15 34.48 -8.18
CA THR A 425 11.28 33.78 -9.48
C THR A 425 12.28 34.50 -10.38
N GLY A 426 12.13 35.82 -10.53
CA GLY A 426 13.04 36.61 -11.36
C GLY A 426 14.48 36.59 -10.82
N ARG A 427 14.66 36.59 -9.49
CA ARG A 427 15.98 36.51 -8.86
C ARG A 427 16.66 35.15 -9.13
N LEU A 428 15.95 34.04 -8.91
CA LEU A 428 16.47 32.68 -9.13
C LEU A 428 16.78 32.42 -10.60
N GLN A 429 15.91 32.83 -11.52
CA GLN A 429 16.20 32.71 -12.95
C GLN A 429 17.43 33.56 -13.33
N SER A 430 17.55 34.79 -12.82
CA SER A 430 18.69 35.65 -13.15
C SER A 430 20.05 35.15 -12.65
N SER A 431 20.09 34.23 -11.67
CA SER A 431 21.36 33.69 -11.17
C SER A 431 21.98 32.62 -12.07
N ILE A 432 21.21 32.04 -13.00
CA ILE A 432 21.64 30.96 -13.91
C ILE A 432 21.53 31.31 -15.40
N THR A 433 21.04 32.50 -15.74
CA THR A 433 20.96 33.00 -17.14
C THR A 433 21.95 34.14 -17.42
N SER A 434 23.14 34.13 -16.82
CA SER A 434 24.17 35.13 -17.14
C SER A 434 24.70 34.90 -18.56
N GLU A 435 24.79 35.96 -19.38
CA GLU A 435 25.54 35.89 -20.66
C GLU A 435 27.06 36.09 -20.46
N LEU A 436 27.51 36.27 -19.21
CA LEU A 436 28.91 36.52 -18.87
C LEU A 436 29.55 35.25 -18.32
N TYR A 437 30.61 34.80 -18.98
CA TYR A 437 31.56 33.80 -18.47
C TYR A 437 33.02 34.21 -18.78
N GLY A 438 33.99 33.43 -18.30
CA GLY A 438 35.42 33.63 -18.51
C GLY A 438 35.93 34.95 -17.92
N GLU A 439 36.89 35.59 -18.59
CA GLU A 439 37.49 36.85 -18.11
C GLU A 439 36.47 37.98 -17.91
N ALA A 440 35.37 37.98 -18.67
CA ALA A 440 34.32 38.98 -18.55
C ALA A 440 33.57 38.85 -17.22
N ALA A 441 33.20 37.62 -16.84
CA ALA A 441 32.56 37.31 -15.57
C ALA A 441 33.48 37.59 -14.37
N VAL A 442 34.74 37.12 -14.43
CA VAL A 442 35.75 37.38 -13.39
C VAL A 442 35.86 38.87 -13.07
N LYS A 443 35.82 39.72 -14.11
CA LYS A 443 35.88 41.17 -13.93
C LYS A 443 34.57 41.75 -13.40
N ALA A 444 33.41 41.25 -13.85
CA ALA A 444 32.11 41.73 -13.42
C ALA A 444 31.82 41.42 -11.94
N PHE A 445 32.31 40.27 -11.46
CA PHE A 445 32.00 39.70 -10.15
C PHE A 445 33.09 39.92 -9.09
N ALA A 446 34.15 40.68 -9.43
CA ALA A 446 35.29 40.94 -8.54
C ALA A 446 34.92 41.63 -7.20
N ASP A 447 33.79 42.32 -7.14
CA ASP A 447 33.32 43.06 -5.95
C ASP A 447 32.30 42.28 -5.10
N GLY A 448 32.10 40.98 -5.34
CA GLY A 448 31.35 40.08 -4.45
C GLY A 448 29.90 39.75 -4.86
N GLY A 449 29.51 40.00 -6.11
CA GLY A 449 28.29 39.43 -6.71
C GLY A 449 28.61 38.20 -7.57
N TYR A 450 27.61 37.44 -7.99
CA TYR A 450 27.80 36.29 -8.89
C TYR A 450 26.52 36.05 -9.71
N ALA A 451 26.70 35.49 -10.90
CA ALA A 451 25.69 34.81 -11.70
C ALA A 451 26.43 33.85 -12.64
N PHE A 452 25.82 32.72 -12.97
CA PHE A 452 26.41 31.69 -13.80
C PHE A 452 25.78 31.69 -15.18
N ASP A 453 26.61 31.44 -16.19
CA ASP A 453 26.17 31.06 -17.52
C ASP A 453 25.99 29.56 -17.52
N CYS A 454 24.74 29.10 -17.57
CA CYS A 454 24.44 27.68 -17.57
C CYS A 454 23.97 27.13 -18.93
N ASP A 455 24.16 27.92 -19.99
CA ASP A 455 23.76 27.57 -21.36
C ASP A 455 24.88 26.85 -22.13
N PHE A 456 24.55 26.34 -23.31
CA PHE A 456 25.52 25.72 -24.22
C PHE A 456 26.34 26.80 -24.95
N ILE A 457 27.66 26.72 -24.86
CA ILE A 457 28.58 27.66 -25.53
C ILE A 457 29.14 27.09 -26.84
N ASN A 458 29.98 27.87 -27.53
CA ASN A 458 30.68 27.46 -28.75
C ASN A 458 29.74 27.02 -29.89
N GLY A 459 28.49 27.48 -29.86
CA GLY A 459 27.49 27.29 -30.89
C GLY A 459 26.84 25.90 -30.90
N ALA A 460 26.99 25.10 -29.85
CA ALA A 460 26.22 23.88 -29.67
C ALA A 460 24.74 24.22 -29.41
N GLU A 461 23.83 23.49 -30.07
CA GLU A 461 22.38 23.62 -29.92
C GLU A 461 21.80 22.37 -29.24
N ARG A 462 22.34 21.19 -29.58
CA ARG A 462 21.94 19.91 -29.01
C ARG A 462 23.13 18.96 -28.97
N ILE A 463 23.24 18.19 -27.89
CA ILE A 463 24.30 17.19 -27.72
C ILE A 463 23.64 15.83 -27.47
N THR A 464 23.91 14.86 -28.34
CA THR A 464 23.40 13.49 -28.21
C THR A 464 24.50 12.57 -27.73
N PHE A 465 24.33 12.00 -26.54
CA PHE A 465 25.22 10.97 -26.00
C PHE A 465 24.68 9.59 -26.38
N SER A 466 25.53 8.72 -26.93
CA SER A 466 25.15 7.37 -27.35
C SER A 466 26.34 6.43 -27.27
N GLY A 467 26.25 5.37 -26.45
CA GLY A 467 27.37 4.49 -26.17
C GLY A 467 28.56 5.27 -25.60
N ASN A 468 29.68 5.31 -26.31
CA ASN A 468 30.86 6.13 -25.98
C ASN A 468 31.07 7.32 -26.95
N THR A 469 30.01 7.76 -27.63
CA THR A 469 30.07 8.85 -28.60
C THR A 469 29.18 10.03 -28.18
N ALA A 470 29.61 11.24 -28.52
CA ALA A 470 28.78 12.44 -28.43
C ALA A 470 28.64 13.06 -29.82
N THR A 471 27.40 13.36 -30.22
CA THR A 471 27.07 14.07 -31.46
C THR A 471 26.59 15.46 -31.13
N ILE A 472 27.31 16.47 -31.62
CA ILE A 472 27.03 17.88 -31.40
C ILE A 472 26.35 18.44 -32.64
N LEU A 473 25.09 18.84 -32.51
CA LEU A 473 24.40 19.69 -33.48
C LEU A 473 24.69 21.14 -33.13
N LYS A 474 25.14 21.92 -34.11
CA LYS A 474 25.44 23.34 -33.97
C LYS A 474 24.27 24.19 -34.45
N THR A 475 24.18 25.39 -33.88
CA THR A 475 23.19 26.44 -34.22
C THR A 475 23.21 26.87 -35.69
N ASP A 476 24.26 26.57 -36.47
CA ASP A 476 24.32 26.80 -37.91
C ASP A 476 23.77 25.63 -38.75
N GLY A 477 23.26 24.59 -38.10
CA GLY A 477 22.71 23.37 -38.68
C GLY A 477 23.74 22.31 -39.04
N THR A 478 25.04 22.53 -38.75
CA THR A 478 26.07 21.50 -38.94
C THR A 478 26.15 20.53 -37.77
N SER A 479 26.63 19.31 -37.99
CA SER A 479 26.80 18.31 -36.93
C SER A 479 28.18 17.65 -36.98
N GLU A 480 28.75 17.36 -35.82
CA GLU A 480 29.98 16.57 -35.65
C GLU A 480 29.80 15.49 -34.59
N THR A 481 30.43 14.32 -34.79
CA THR A 481 30.34 13.17 -33.88
C THR A 481 31.73 12.71 -33.52
N HIS A 482 31.96 12.52 -32.23
CA HIS A 482 33.26 12.16 -31.68
C HIS A 482 33.13 10.97 -30.72
N THR A 483 34.18 10.15 -30.64
CA THR A 483 34.27 8.99 -29.75
C THR A 483 35.20 9.30 -28.59
N TYR A 484 34.77 9.00 -27.37
CA TYR A 484 35.44 9.39 -26.14
C TYR A 484 36.07 8.21 -25.39
N GLU A 485 37.12 8.52 -24.64
CA GLU A 485 37.78 7.65 -23.65
C GLU A 485 37.62 8.25 -22.25
N TYR A 486 37.29 7.41 -21.26
CA TYR A 486 37.18 7.81 -19.86
C TYR A 486 38.57 7.99 -19.23
N LEU A 487 38.79 9.13 -18.58
CA LEU A 487 40.05 9.49 -17.94
C LEU A 487 40.06 9.31 -16.41
N GLY A 488 38.91 9.02 -15.81
CA GLY A 488 38.73 9.03 -14.35
C GLY A 488 38.06 10.31 -13.85
N GLN A 489 37.78 10.33 -12.55
CA GLN A 489 37.22 11.49 -11.87
C GLN A 489 38.30 12.56 -11.61
N VAL A 490 37.94 13.83 -11.80
CA VAL A 490 38.75 15.01 -11.47
C VAL A 490 37.89 16.02 -10.69
N ASN A 491 38.52 16.98 -10.00
CA ASN A 491 37.79 18.07 -9.37
C ASN A 491 37.85 19.34 -10.22
N VAL A 492 36.71 19.98 -10.38
CA VAL A 492 36.58 21.38 -10.80
C VAL A 492 36.64 22.25 -9.55
N GLY A 493 37.29 23.42 -9.61
CA GLY A 493 37.30 24.40 -8.52
C GLY A 493 38.10 24.01 -7.27
N GLU A 494 39.02 23.05 -7.36
CA GLU A 494 39.70 22.40 -6.21
C GLU A 494 40.32 23.37 -5.18
N THR A 495 40.75 24.55 -5.60
CA THR A 495 41.39 25.56 -4.73
C THR A 495 40.61 26.87 -4.62
N GLU A 496 39.38 26.88 -5.13
CA GLU A 496 38.59 28.08 -5.30
C GLU A 496 37.50 28.17 -4.22
N THR A 497 37.32 29.37 -3.67
CA THR A 497 36.28 29.66 -2.66
C THR A 497 35.48 30.89 -3.07
N MET A 498 34.22 30.96 -2.64
CA MET A 498 33.38 32.16 -2.75
C MET A 498 32.68 32.46 -1.44
N MET A 499 32.26 33.73 -1.28
CA MET A 499 31.41 34.13 -0.16
C MET A 499 29.94 33.97 -0.55
N TYR A 500 29.23 33.03 0.06
CA TYR A 500 27.81 32.82 -0.12
C TYR A 500 27.07 33.12 1.19
N GLN A 501 26.13 34.07 1.15
CA GLN A 501 25.35 34.53 2.31
C GLN A 501 26.18 34.85 3.58
N GLY A 502 27.42 35.33 3.41
CA GLY A 502 28.31 35.68 4.53
C GLY A 502 29.17 34.52 5.05
N THR A 503 29.06 33.33 4.46
CA THR A 503 29.89 32.16 4.73
C THR A 503 30.85 31.92 3.57
N GLU A 504 32.10 31.55 3.86
CA GLU A 504 33.04 31.11 2.83
C GLU A 504 32.75 29.65 2.47
N ILE A 505 32.44 29.39 1.20
CA ILE A 505 32.15 28.05 0.67
C ILE A 505 33.21 27.62 -0.35
N SER A 506 33.47 26.31 -0.40
CA SER A 506 34.34 25.69 -1.40
C SER A 506 33.60 25.54 -2.73
N MET A 507 34.26 25.82 -3.84
CA MET A 507 33.72 25.58 -5.19
C MET A 507 34.20 24.26 -5.80
N ALA A 508 34.85 23.42 -4.98
CA ALA A 508 35.35 22.14 -5.43
C ALA A 508 34.22 21.11 -5.58
N PHE A 509 34.07 20.52 -6.76
CA PHE A 509 33.15 19.40 -6.99
C PHE A 509 33.73 18.37 -7.96
N PRO A 510 33.42 17.07 -7.77
CA PRO A 510 33.89 16.00 -8.63
C PRO A 510 33.13 15.96 -9.96
N VAL A 511 33.85 15.57 -11.01
CA VAL A 511 33.31 15.32 -12.36
C VAL A 511 34.06 14.17 -13.01
N ASP A 512 33.36 13.39 -13.83
CA ASP A 512 33.97 12.38 -14.68
C ASP A 512 34.54 13.02 -15.95
N ALA A 513 35.84 12.81 -16.19
CA ALA A 513 36.54 13.40 -17.32
C ALA A 513 36.63 12.43 -18.50
N TYR A 514 36.32 12.96 -19.69
CA TYR A 514 36.35 12.24 -20.95
C TYR A 514 37.16 13.01 -21.98
N LYS A 515 37.87 12.28 -22.84
CA LYS A 515 38.68 12.86 -23.92
C LYS A 515 38.33 12.23 -25.25
N SER A 516 38.18 13.04 -26.29
CA SER A 516 38.00 12.52 -27.64
C SER A 516 39.23 11.74 -28.13
N THR A 517 38.96 10.68 -28.89
CA THR A 517 39.95 9.87 -29.60
C THR A 517 40.46 10.53 -30.89
N ASP A 518 39.79 11.60 -31.33
CA ASP A 518 40.16 12.44 -32.46
C ASP A 518 40.28 13.93 -32.07
N GLU A 519 40.66 14.79 -33.03
CA GLU A 519 40.82 16.24 -32.82
C GLU A 519 39.46 16.95 -32.89
N ALA A 520 38.72 16.99 -31.78
CA ALA A 520 37.36 17.54 -31.70
C ALA A 520 37.26 19.04 -31.36
N GLY A 521 38.36 19.79 -31.45
CA GLY A 521 38.35 21.24 -31.22
C GLY A 521 37.87 21.65 -29.82
N GLU A 522 36.81 22.45 -29.74
CA GLU A 522 36.21 22.88 -28.46
C GLU A 522 35.40 21.77 -27.76
N PHE A 523 35.24 20.59 -28.37
CA PHE A 523 34.57 19.41 -27.78
C PHE A 523 35.57 18.29 -27.47
N ASN A 524 36.86 18.61 -27.38
CA ASN A 524 37.93 17.64 -27.15
C ASN A 524 37.85 16.96 -25.77
N TYR A 525 37.32 17.68 -24.78
CA TYR A 525 37.09 17.16 -23.44
C TYR A 525 35.65 17.41 -23.01
N PHE A 526 35.07 16.45 -22.29
CA PHE A 526 33.84 16.59 -21.51
C PHE A 526 34.16 16.31 -20.04
N LEU A 527 33.61 17.13 -19.14
CA LEU A 527 33.59 16.94 -17.71
C LEU A 527 32.13 16.85 -17.29
N LEU A 528 31.65 15.65 -16.94
CA LEU A 528 30.25 15.40 -16.61
C LEU A 528 30.10 15.27 -15.08
N ARG A 529 29.11 15.95 -14.49
CA ARG A 529 28.68 15.73 -13.11
C ARG A 529 27.92 14.41 -12.99
N GLU A 530 27.65 13.99 -11.76
CA GLU A 530 26.91 12.76 -11.49
C GLU A 530 25.41 12.85 -11.81
N ASP A 531 24.89 14.05 -12.04
CA ASP A 531 23.52 14.33 -12.43
C ASP A 531 23.08 13.55 -13.68
N THR A 532 21.91 12.91 -13.58
CA THR A 532 21.28 12.15 -14.67
C THR A 532 19.79 12.40 -14.77
N MET A 533 19.20 12.09 -15.92
CA MET A 533 17.74 12.15 -16.11
C MET A 533 16.95 11.24 -15.15
N ALA A 534 17.58 10.18 -14.63
CA ALA A 534 16.92 9.23 -13.74
C ALA A 534 16.87 9.72 -12.28
N GLU A 535 17.86 10.51 -11.85
CA GLU A 535 18.04 10.90 -10.45
C GLU A 535 17.71 12.38 -10.22
N THR A 536 18.22 13.28 -11.07
CA THR A 536 18.05 14.73 -10.91
C THR A 536 17.33 15.39 -12.09
N TYR A 537 16.80 14.59 -13.04
CA TYR A 537 16.00 15.03 -14.19
C TYR A 537 16.73 15.94 -15.19
N HIS A 538 18.05 16.11 -15.04
CA HIS A 538 18.89 16.89 -15.92
C HIS A 538 20.34 16.37 -15.87
N ILE A 539 21.23 16.97 -16.64
CA ILE A 539 22.67 16.73 -16.59
C ILE A 539 23.41 18.06 -16.42
N GLU A 540 24.54 18.05 -15.72
CA GLU A 540 25.44 19.19 -15.62
C GLU A 540 26.82 18.83 -16.16
N PHE A 541 27.42 19.72 -16.96
CA PHE A 541 28.69 19.42 -17.59
C PHE A 541 29.46 20.63 -18.10
N ARG A 542 30.73 20.39 -18.42
CA ARG A 542 31.63 21.36 -19.05
C ARG A 542 32.32 20.69 -20.23
N TYR A 543 32.61 21.46 -21.28
CA TYR A 543 33.37 20.98 -22.43
C TYR A 543 34.27 22.06 -23.01
N GLY A 544 35.38 21.64 -23.60
CA GLY A 544 36.42 22.54 -24.08
C GLY A 544 37.60 21.81 -24.70
N LYS A 545 38.53 22.58 -25.27
CA LYS A 545 39.76 22.04 -25.89
C LYS A 545 40.86 21.60 -24.93
N ASP A 546 40.88 22.13 -23.70
CA ASP A 546 41.96 21.92 -22.71
C ASP A 546 41.39 21.54 -21.34
N LEU A 547 41.84 20.40 -20.81
CA LEU A 547 41.37 19.83 -19.55
C LEU A 547 41.71 20.69 -18.33
N GLU A 548 42.88 21.35 -18.30
CA GLU A 548 43.29 22.14 -17.14
C GLU A 548 42.55 23.48 -17.09
N GLU A 549 42.22 24.06 -18.25
CA GLU A 549 41.39 25.26 -18.33
C GLU A 549 39.95 24.99 -17.85
N LEU A 550 39.40 23.80 -18.16
CA LEU A 550 38.05 23.39 -17.73
C LEU A 550 37.92 23.10 -16.22
N LYS A 551 39.04 22.95 -15.50
CA LYS A 551 39.02 22.75 -14.05
C LYS A 551 38.80 24.05 -13.27
N GLY A 552 38.98 25.23 -13.89
CA GLY A 552 38.74 26.50 -13.23
C GLY A 552 37.25 26.84 -13.16
N TYR A 553 36.67 27.03 -11.98
CA TYR A 553 35.23 27.33 -11.84
C TYR A 553 34.94 28.82 -11.78
N LEU A 554 35.76 29.58 -11.07
CA LEU A 554 35.72 31.03 -10.85
C LEU A 554 36.89 31.75 -11.54
N VAL A 555 37.84 31.01 -12.13
CA VAL A 555 39.00 31.56 -12.83
C VAL A 555 39.22 30.88 -14.18
N GLY A 556 39.94 31.56 -15.06
CA GLY A 556 40.27 31.05 -16.38
C GLY A 556 39.21 31.33 -17.44
N PRO A 557 39.37 30.75 -18.65
CA PRO A 557 38.52 31.08 -19.80
C PRO A 557 37.09 30.55 -19.68
N TYR A 558 36.83 29.58 -18.80
CA TYR A 558 35.52 28.99 -18.53
C TYR A 558 34.93 29.42 -17.18
N ALA A 559 35.51 30.42 -16.51
CA ALA A 559 35.02 30.89 -15.22
C ALA A 559 33.52 31.25 -15.26
N TYR A 560 32.78 30.92 -14.21
CA TYR A 560 31.33 31.15 -14.08
C TYR A 560 30.47 30.46 -15.15
N TRP A 561 30.97 29.36 -15.76
CA TRP A 561 30.22 28.56 -16.73
C TRP A 561 30.14 27.08 -16.35
N LEU A 562 28.92 26.55 -16.33
CA LEU A 562 28.56 25.15 -16.12
C LEU A 562 27.28 24.85 -16.89
N ALA A 563 27.37 24.14 -18.01
CA ALA A 563 26.20 23.87 -18.83
C ALA A 563 25.25 22.89 -18.13
N ALA A 564 23.95 23.14 -18.23
CA ALA A 564 22.91 22.20 -17.80
C ALA A 564 22.06 21.77 -19.00
N GLY A 565 21.80 20.47 -19.13
CA GLY A 565 21.03 19.89 -20.22
C GLY A 565 19.84 19.09 -19.72
N ILE A 566 18.75 19.10 -20.47
CA ILE A 566 17.59 18.22 -20.26
C ILE A 566 17.33 17.40 -21.52
N ASP A 567 16.80 16.18 -21.38
CA ASP A 567 16.36 15.38 -22.52
C ASP A 567 15.42 16.23 -23.40
N ALA A 568 15.72 16.30 -24.69
CA ALA A 568 14.95 17.02 -25.68
C ALA A 568 13.50 16.51 -25.77
N ASP A 569 13.29 15.25 -25.36
CA ASP A 569 11.98 14.59 -25.34
C ASP A 569 11.40 14.50 -23.91
N ALA A 570 11.92 15.27 -22.94
CA ALA A 570 11.41 15.30 -21.57
C ALA A 570 9.92 15.69 -21.56
N ASP A 571 9.12 14.88 -20.87
CA ASP A 571 7.69 15.12 -20.71
C ASP A 571 7.38 16.28 -19.74
N GLU A 572 6.11 16.65 -19.67
CA GLU A 572 5.66 17.77 -18.82
C GLU A 572 5.98 17.52 -17.33
N GLU A 573 5.90 16.27 -16.90
CA GLU A 573 6.14 15.86 -15.52
C GLU A 573 7.62 16.02 -15.13
N THR A 574 8.53 15.51 -15.96
CA THR A 574 9.98 15.66 -15.82
C THR A 574 10.38 17.14 -15.76
N ILE A 575 9.76 17.98 -16.60
CA ILE A 575 10.03 19.42 -16.58
C ILE A 575 9.53 20.08 -15.28
N ARG A 576 8.37 19.66 -14.75
CA ARG A 576 7.89 20.14 -13.44
C ARG A 576 8.83 19.71 -12.32
N LYS A 577 9.31 18.47 -12.35
CA LYS A 577 10.23 17.90 -11.35
C LYS A 577 11.57 18.65 -11.31
N VAL A 578 12.16 18.96 -12.46
CA VAL A 578 13.43 19.73 -12.47
C VAL A 578 13.22 21.19 -12.00
N ILE A 579 12.06 21.80 -12.28
CA ILE A 579 11.72 23.14 -11.75
C ILE A 579 11.56 23.05 -10.22
N ALA A 580 10.88 22.02 -9.73
CA ALA A 580 10.72 21.75 -8.32
C ALA A 580 12.07 21.63 -7.64
N LEU A 581 12.92 20.71 -8.11
CA LEU A 581 14.27 20.47 -7.58
C LEU A 581 15.07 21.78 -7.51
N PHE A 582 15.11 22.54 -8.61
CA PHE A 582 15.84 23.80 -8.64
C PHE A 582 15.32 24.80 -7.61
N CYS A 583 13.99 24.98 -7.52
CA CYS A 583 13.39 25.86 -6.53
C CYS A 583 13.71 25.38 -5.12
N LEU A 584 13.53 24.09 -4.84
CA LEU A 584 13.69 23.53 -3.51
C LEU A 584 15.14 23.62 -3.00
N GLU A 585 16.14 23.43 -3.86
CA GLU A 585 17.56 23.54 -3.49
C GLU A 585 18.03 24.99 -3.28
N ASN A 586 17.42 25.95 -3.97
CA ASN A 586 17.92 27.33 -4.03
C ASN A 586 17.09 28.33 -3.19
N MET A 587 16.03 27.86 -2.52
CA MET A 587 15.22 28.67 -1.62
C MET A 587 15.82 28.79 -0.22
N ASP A 588 15.52 29.89 0.45
CA ASP A 588 15.95 30.14 1.83
C ASP A 588 14.83 29.79 2.81
N TYR A 589 14.94 28.61 3.42
CA TYR A 589 13.99 28.09 4.42
C TYR A 589 14.14 28.74 5.80
N SER A 590 15.20 29.53 6.03
CA SER A 590 15.36 30.25 7.30
C SER A 590 14.44 31.48 7.42
N ALA A 591 13.82 31.88 6.30
CA ALA A 591 13.01 33.08 6.17
C ALA A 591 11.49 32.82 6.22
N HIS A 592 11.05 31.81 6.98
CA HIS A 592 9.63 31.47 7.18
C HIS A 592 8.75 32.72 7.36
N MET A 593 7.75 32.85 6.48
CA MET A 593 6.71 33.86 6.61
C MET A 593 5.41 33.18 7.09
N PRO A 594 4.81 33.62 8.20
CA PRO A 594 3.51 33.12 8.69
C PRO A 594 2.37 33.14 7.64
N GLU A 595 2.56 33.92 6.58
CA GLU A 595 1.63 34.10 5.47
C GLU A 595 1.43 32.82 4.63
N ALA A 596 2.45 31.94 4.56
CA ALA A 596 2.35 30.67 3.83
C ALA A 596 1.34 29.68 4.45
N LEU A 597 1.19 29.68 5.78
CA LEU A 597 0.20 28.82 6.47
C LEU A 597 -1.16 29.51 6.63
N ALA A 598 -1.19 30.85 6.64
CA ALA A 598 -2.43 31.62 6.80
C ALA A 598 -3.46 31.37 5.68
N GLN A 599 -3.00 30.99 4.48
CA GLN A 599 -3.85 30.60 3.36
C GLN A 599 -4.57 29.25 3.56
N LEU A 600 -4.09 28.43 4.50
CA LEU A 600 -4.70 27.15 4.89
C LEU A 600 -5.57 27.30 6.16
N ASP A 601 -5.71 28.52 6.68
CA ASP A 601 -6.55 28.81 7.84
C ASP A 601 -8.01 28.43 7.54
N GLY A 602 -8.56 27.53 8.36
CA GLY A 602 -9.90 26.96 8.17
C GLY A 602 -9.98 25.66 7.35
N LEU A 603 -8.92 25.23 6.65
CA LEU A 603 -8.84 23.90 6.01
C LEU A 603 -8.42 22.80 6.98
N GLY A 604 -7.93 23.19 8.15
CA GLY A 604 -7.54 22.25 9.19
C GLY A 604 -6.21 21.56 8.92
N PHE A 605 -5.24 22.26 8.34
CA PHE A 605 -3.87 21.75 8.11
C PHE A 605 -3.09 21.50 9.42
N VAL A 606 -3.21 22.40 10.40
CA VAL A 606 -2.60 22.26 11.74
C VAL A 606 -3.29 21.14 12.53
N GLY A 607 -2.51 20.27 13.17
CA GLY A 607 -3.01 19.20 14.04
C GLY A 607 -2.20 17.92 14.00
N ALA A 608 -2.75 16.88 14.65
CA ALA A 608 -2.22 15.52 14.62
C ALA A 608 -2.90 14.71 13.52
N TRP A 609 -2.12 13.86 12.87
CA TRP A 609 -2.50 13.10 11.69
C TRP A 609 -1.98 11.68 11.81
N LYS A 610 -2.73 10.70 11.31
CA LYS A 610 -2.31 9.30 11.24
C LYS A 610 -2.44 8.80 9.81
N ALA A 611 -1.39 8.18 9.29
CA ALA A 611 -1.40 7.64 7.94
C ALA A 611 -2.31 6.41 7.86
N ASP A 612 -3.09 6.33 6.79
CA ASP A 612 -3.80 5.14 6.35
C ASP A 612 -2.86 4.35 5.43
N LEU A 613 -2.24 3.31 5.99
CA LEU A 613 -1.31 2.44 5.28
C LEU A 613 -1.97 1.19 4.68
N SER A 614 -3.31 1.11 4.70
CA SER A 614 -4.04 -0.08 4.23
C SER A 614 -3.76 -0.45 2.76
N ALA A 615 -3.35 0.53 1.95
CA ALA A 615 -3.00 0.35 0.54
C ALA A 615 -1.58 -0.22 0.29
N PHE A 616 -0.71 -0.23 1.31
CA PHE A 616 0.73 -0.53 1.14
C PHE A 616 1.10 -2.01 1.38
N GLY A 617 0.11 -2.90 1.57
CA GLY A 617 0.31 -4.35 1.68
C GLY A 617 0.69 -4.85 3.09
N GLU A 618 0.85 -6.16 3.23
CA GLU A 618 1.04 -6.82 4.54
C GLU A 618 2.35 -6.40 5.27
N GLU A 619 3.35 -5.90 4.56
CA GLU A 619 4.61 -5.41 5.15
C GLU A 619 4.38 -4.21 6.10
N TYR A 620 3.34 -3.42 5.85
CA TYR A 620 2.96 -2.28 6.68
C TYR A 620 1.82 -2.61 7.65
N ALA A 621 1.40 -3.89 7.73
CA ALA A 621 0.39 -4.32 8.68
C ALA A 621 0.91 -4.15 10.11
N GLY A 622 0.24 -3.29 10.89
CA GLY A 622 0.63 -2.98 12.26
C GLY A 622 1.64 -1.83 12.40
N VAL A 623 2.06 -1.19 11.31
CA VAL A 623 2.86 0.04 11.36
C VAL A 623 1.97 1.23 11.73
N ASP A 624 2.34 1.94 12.80
CA ASP A 624 1.69 3.18 13.22
C ASP A 624 2.52 4.39 12.76
N LEU A 625 2.17 4.96 11.62
CA LEU A 625 2.78 6.19 11.12
C LEU A 625 1.87 7.38 11.42
N SER A 626 2.40 8.37 12.13
CA SER A 626 1.67 9.60 12.50
C SER A 626 2.55 10.83 12.34
N MET A 627 1.92 12.00 12.20
CA MET A 627 2.62 13.28 12.17
C MET A 627 1.85 14.35 12.94
N THR A 628 2.56 15.32 13.50
CA THR A 628 1.97 16.53 14.07
C THR A 628 2.55 17.76 13.40
N ILE A 629 1.70 18.71 13.02
CA ILE A 629 2.10 20.00 12.46
C ILE A 629 1.53 21.10 13.35
N ASP A 630 2.38 22.02 13.82
CA ASP A 630 2.02 23.13 14.69
C ASP A 630 1.63 24.40 13.91
N GLU A 631 1.30 25.48 14.63
CA GLU A 631 0.88 26.77 14.03
C GLU A 631 1.98 27.51 13.27
N ASN A 632 3.25 27.15 13.49
CA ASN A 632 4.41 27.70 12.82
C ASN A 632 4.84 26.87 11.61
N GLY A 633 4.21 25.71 11.40
CA GLY A 633 4.59 24.75 10.37
C GLY A 633 5.57 23.71 10.87
N HIS A 634 5.99 23.75 12.13
CA HIS A 634 6.91 22.77 12.67
C HIS A 634 6.23 21.40 12.74
N GLY A 635 6.86 20.43 12.08
CA GLY A 635 6.36 19.10 11.82
C GLY A 635 7.22 18.02 12.48
N VAL A 636 6.57 17.03 13.08
CA VAL A 636 7.24 15.85 13.65
C VAL A 636 6.54 14.60 13.13
N THR A 637 7.30 13.66 12.55
CA THR A 637 6.80 12.35 12.13
C THR A 637 7.21 11.29 13.14
N MET A 638 6.28 10.42 13.49
CA MET A 638 6.47 9.29 14.39
C MET A 638 6.12 8.00 13.66
N MET A 639 6.98 7.00 13.74
CA MET A 639 6.73 5.64 13.24
C MET A 639 6.84 4.67 14.42
N ASN A 640 5.78 3.93 14.70
CA ASN A 640 5.69 2.99 15.82
C ASN A 640 6.07 3.62 17.18
N GLY A 641 5.72 4.89 17.37
CA GLY A 641 6.02 5.65 18.59
C GLY A 641 7.42 6.24 18.68
N THR A 642 8.27 6.03 17.67
CA THR A 642 9.61 6.63 17.59
C THR A 642 9.60 7.79 16.60
N GLN A 643 10.20 8.92 16.98
CA GLN A 643 10.35 10.06 16.07
C GLN A 643 11.32 9.69 14.95
N THR A 644 10.84 9.77 13.71
CA THR A 644 11.63 9.46 12.51
C THR A 644 12.03 10.71 11.73
N ALA A 645 11.32 11.83 11.91
CA ALA A 645 11.64 13.09 11.25
C ALA A 645 11.30 14.31 12.13
N ASP A 646 12.06 15.39 11.90
CA ASP A 646 11.82 16.75 12.38
C ASP A 646 11.93 17.67 11.15
N PHE A 647 10.86 18.37 10.81
CA PHE A 647 10.76 19.13 9.58
C PHE A 647 9.97 20.43 9.74
N GLU A 648 10.15 21.33 8.78
CA GLU A 648 9.29 22.49 8.62
C GLU A 648 8.35 22.28 7.42
N ALA A 649 7.05 22.41 7.67
CA ALA A 649 5.97 22.21 6.71
C ALA A 649 5.51 23.55 6.12
N TYR A 650 5.38 23.57 4.81
CA TYR A 650 4.92 24.69 4.02
C TYR A 650 3.84 24.21 3.06
N ALA A 651 2.90 25.07 2.70
CA ALA A 651 1.94 24.73 1.66
C ALA A 651 1.31 25.97 1.04
N VAL A 652 0.86 25.84 -0.21
CA VAL A 652 0.11 26.86 -0.93
C VAL A 652 -1.09 26.22 -1.62
N ASP A 653 -2.23 26.90 -1.57
CA ASP A 653 -3.38 26.60 -2.41
C ASP A 653 -3.15 27.25 -3.78
N ASN A 654 -2.57 26.49 -4.72
CA ASN A 654 -2.31 26.93 -6.10
C ASN A 654 -3.48 26.59 -7.05
N GLY A 655 -4.60 26.12 -6.52
CA GLY A 655 -5.82 25.77 -7.24
C GLY A 655 -6.88 26.89 -7.23
N GLU A 656 -8.15 26.51 -7.16
CA GLU A 656 -9.22 27.45 -6.87
C GLU A 656 -9.26 27.73 -5.37
N LYS A 657 -8.86 28.95 -4.95
CA LYS A 657 -8.81 29.34 -3.53
C LYS A 657 -9.96 28.77 -2.67
N GLY A 658 -9.59 27.89 -1.73
CA GLY A 658 -10.48 27.22 -0.79
C GLY A 658 -11.05 25.87 -1.26
N ASP A 659 -10.60 25.34 -2.40
CA ASP A 659 -10.99 24.01 -2.91
C ASP A 659 -10.32 22.85 -2.13
N GLY A 660 -9.33 23.17 -1.30
CA GLY A 660 -8.63 22.22 -0.46
C GLY A 660 -7.55 21.44 -1.22
N GLN A 661 -7.06 21.93 -2.36
CA GLN A 661 -5.99 21.31 -3.14
C GLN A 661 -4.82 22.28 -3.25
N GLY A 662 -3.61 21.74 -3.35
CA GLY A 662 -2.45 22.60 -3.50
C GLY A 662 -1.12 21.88 -3.56
N LEU A 663 -0.05 22.62 -3.25
CA LEU A 663 1.30 22.11 -3.15
C LEU A 663 1.76 22.15 -1.69
N TYR A 664 2.28 21.02 -1.21
CA TYR A 664 2.91 20.85 0.09
C TYR A 664 4.42 20.73 -0.09
N VAL A 665 5.19 21.37 0.78
CA VAL A 665 6.66 21.29 0.84
C VAL A 665 7.08 21.01 2.27
N ALA A 666 7.99 20.07 2.49
CA ALA A 666 8.59 19.78 3.78
C ALA A 666 10.11 19.96 3.70
N TRP A 667 10.69 20.68 4.66
CA TRP A 667 12.15 20.83 4.80
C TRP A 667 12.64 20.04 6.01
N SER A 668 13.50 19.06 5.79
CA SER A 668 14.12 18.24 6.83
C SER A 668 15.18 19.04 7.59
N ASN A 669 14.97 19.24 8.89
CA ASN A 669 15.95 19.91 9.76
C ASN A 669 17.18 19.04 10.05
N LEU A 670 17.08 17.72 9.79
CA LEU A 670 18.15 16.75 10.00
C LEU A 670 19.06 16.62 8.77
N GLU A 671 18.46 16.52 7.60
CA GLU A 671 19.16 16.25 6.34
C GLU A 671 19.48 17.52 5.57
N PHE A 672 18.83 18.65 5.91
CA PHE A 672 18.93 19.91 5.19
C PHE A 672 18.53 19.76 3.71
N GLU A 673 17.43 19.04 3.47
CA GLU A 673 16.84 18.78 2.16
C GLU A 673 15.34 19.08 2.19
N ALA A 674 14.78 19.44 1.03
CA ALA A 674 13.35 19.72 0.89
C ALA A 674 12.70 18.77 -0.11
N GLU A 675 11.48 18.35 0.21
CA GLU A 675 10.63 17.55 -0.66
C GLU A 675 9.29 18.25 -0.86
N ALA A 676 8.64 17.97 -1.98
CA ALA A 676 7.34 18.55 -2.31
C ALA A 676 6.38 17.52 -2.89
N ALA A 677 5.09 17.68 -2.58
CA ALA A 677 4.02 16.81 -3.05
C ALA A 677 2.73 17.62 -3.26
N PRO A 678 1.92 17.34 -4.30
CA PRO A 678 0.54 17.79 -4.33
C PRO A 678 -0.23 17.29 -3.09
N TYR A 679 -1.03 18.19 -2.50
CA TYR A 679 -1.95 17.84 -1.42
C TYR A 679 -3.41 18.00 -1.84
N ALA A 680 -4.28 17.19 -1.25
CA ALA A 680 -5.73 17.35 -1.34
C ALA A 680 -6.41 17.04 0.00
N PHE A 681 -7.36 17.89 0.39
CA PHE A 681 -8.24 17.66 1.53
C PHE A 681 -9.54 16.98 1.10
N SER A 682 -9.95 15.97 1.86
CA SER A 682 -11.25 15.31 1.71
C SER A 682 -11.85 14.97 3.07
N VAL A 683 -13.03 14.36 3.07
CA VAL A 683 -13.69 13.84 4.27
C VAL A 683 -14.04 12.38 4.03
N ASN A 684 -13.59 11.49 4.91
CA ASN A 684 -13.89 10.06 4.79
C ASN A 684 -15.33 9.73 5.21
N ASP A 685 -15.74 8.47 5.02
CA ASP A 685 -17.09 7.99 5.38
C ASP A 685 -17.43 8.16 6.88
N ASN A 686 -16.41 8.26 7.73
CA ASN A 686 -16.55 8.49 9.17
C ASN A 686 -16.64 9.98 9.54
N GLY A 687 -16.61 10.89 8.55
CA GLY A 687 -16.67 12.33 8.76
C GLY A 687 -15.35 12.97 9.21
N GLN A 688 -14.23 12.27 9.09
CA GLN A 688 -12.90 12.78 9.46
C GLN A 688 -12.25 13.49 8.28
N THR A 689 -11.57 14.60 8.54
CA THR A 689 -10.72 15.27 7.55
C THR A 689 -9.58 14.36 7.15
N VAL A 690 -9.31 14.23 5.86
CA VAL A 690 -8.19 13.47 5.31
C VAL A 690 -7.34 14.41 4.47
N LEU A 691 -6.03 14.42 4.74
CA LEU A 691 -5.01 15.08 3.93
C LEU A 691 -4.32 14.00 3.09
N THR A 692 -4.45 14.04 1.78
CA THR A 692 -3.76 13.12 0.87
C THR A 692 -2.56 13.83 0.28
N LEU A 693 -1.36 13.26 0.44
CA LEU A 693 -0.13 13.70 -0.22
C LEU A 693 0.19 12.70 -1.34
N THR A 694 0.44 13.18 -2.55
CA THR A 694 0.71 12.33 -3.71
C THR A 694 2.17 12.48 -4.15
N ALA A 695 2.91 11.37 -4.19
CA ALA A 695 4.28 11.29 -4.68
C ALA A 695 4.37 10.29 -5.86
N ASP A 696 5.57 10.11 -6.40
CA ASP A 696 5.83 9.27 -7.57
C ASP A 696 5.55 7.77 -7.33
N ASP A 697 5.70 7.32 -6.09
CA ASP A 697 5.50 5.94 -5.65
C ASP A 697 4.07 5.65 -5.16
N GLY A 698 3.23 6.69 -5.05
CA GLY A 698 1.83 6.57 -4.68
C GLY A 698 1.31 7.74 -3.84
N ALA A 699 0.07 7.58 -3.36
CA ALA A 699 -0.56 8.56 -2.48
C ALA A 699 -0.68 8.02 -1.06
N ILE A 700 -0.27 8.80 -0.07
CA ILE A 700 -0.49 8.51 1.34
C ILE A 700 -1.62 9.39 1.85
N SER A 701 -2.63 8.75 2.43
CA SER A 701 -3.75 9.46 3.06
C SER A 701 -3.50 9.59 4.56
N TRP A 702 -3.59 10.81 5.07
CA TRP A 702 -3.41 11.14 6.47
C TRP A 702 -4.76 11.51 7.06
N VAL A 703 -5.28 10.69 7.95
CA VAL A 703 -6.54 10.93 8.65
C VAL A 703 -6.28 11.85 9.83
N LYS A 704 -6.96 12.98 9.84
CA LYS A 704 -6.88 13.95 10.92
C LYS A 704 -7.36 13.29 12.20
N GLN A 705 -6.48 13.26 13.19
CA GLN A 705 -6.86 12.87 14.52
C GLN A 705 -7.71 14.00 15.08
N GLY A 706 -8.95 13.65 15.43
CA GLY A 706 -10.03 14.61 15.64
C GLY A 706 -9.62 15.76 16.56
N THR A 707 -10.06 16.96 16.19
CA THR A 707 -10.36 18.03 17.16
C THR A 707 -11.07 17.39 18.34
N ALA A 708 -10.46 17.46 19.53
CA ALA A 708 -10.91 16.87 20.80
C ALA A 708 -12.25 16.14 20.69
N ALA A 709 -12.20 14.81 20.53
CA ALA A 709 -13.34 13.96 20.81
C ALA A 709 -13.96 14.40 22.15
N GLU A 710 -15.29 14.42 22.25
CA GLU A 710 -15.98 14.91 23.44
C GLU A 710 -15.39 14.26 24.69
N VAL A 711 -14.65 15.06 25.47
CA VAL A 711 -14.00 14.58 26.68
C VAL A 711 -15.06 14.45 27.75
N ILE A 712 -15.29 13.22 28.20
CA ILE A 712 -16.27 12.88 29.22
C ILE A 712 -15.63 13.10 30.58
N GLU A 713 -16.12 14.11 31.30
CA GLU A 713 -15.70 14.40 32.67
C GLU A 713 -16.22 13.35 33.65
N ILE A 714 -15.34 12.81 34.49
CA ILE A 714 -15.67 11.89 35.57
C ILE A 714 -15.36 12.56 36.91
N ALA A 715 -16.35 12.68 37.78
CA ALA A 715 -16.20 13.25 39.11
C ALA A 715 -16.57 12.27 40.24
N THR A 716 -17.18 11.12 39.89
CA THR A 716 -17.75 10.17 40.86
C THR A 716 -17.45 8.72 40.52
N ALA A 717 -17.57 7.84 41.52
CA ALA A 717 -17.40 6.39 41.35
C ALA A 717 -18.44 5.80 40.38
N GLU A 718 -19.67 6.31 40.40
CA GLU A 718 -20.72 5.88 39.47
C GLU A 718 -20.41 6.25 38.02
N GLU A 719 -19.87 7.44 37.77
CA GLU A 719 -19.43 7.87 36.44
C GLU A 719 -18.22 7.05 35.97
N LEU A 720 -17.26 6.77 36.86
CA LEU A 720 -16.12 5.90 36.54
C LEU A 720 -16.58 4.51 36.10
N ALA A 721 -17.60 3.95 36.73
CA ALA A 721 -18.14 2.64 36.37
C ALA A 721 -18.78 2.62 34.96
N THR A 722 -19.24 3.78 34.45
CA THR A 722 -19.83 3.88 33.10
C THR A 722 -18.81 3.78 31.98
N VAL A 723 -17.50 3.93 32.26
CA VAL A 723 -16.44 3.77 31.26
C VAL A 723 -16.53 2.39 30.58
N SER A 724 -16.92 1.36 31.31
CA SER A 724 -17.15 0.00 30.79
C SER A 724 -18.21 -0.10 29.69
N GLN A 725 -19.08 0.91 29.54
CA GLN A 725 -20.13 0.96 28.51
C GLN A 725 -19.67 1.65 27.22
N ASN A 726 -18.54 2.35 27.26
CA ASN A 726 -17.96 3.05 26.13
C ASN A 726 -16.42 3.01 26.22
N LEU A 727 -15.85 1.86 25.90
CA LEU A 727 -14.43 1.56 26.04
C LEU A 727 -13.52 2.32 25.06
N SER A 728 -14.09 2.95 24.02
CA SER A 728 -13.38 3.82 23.08
C SER A 728 -13.51 5.32 23.41
N GLY A 729 -14.18 5.67 24.51
CA GLY A 729 -14.39 7.05 24.92
C GLY A 729 -13.13 7.76 25.44
N HIS A 730 -13.17 9.10 25.45
CA HIS A 730 -12.09 9.94 25.97
C HIS A 730 -12.54 10.55 27.30
N TYR A 731 -11.81 10.27 28.37
CA TYR A 731 -12.22 10.59 29.73
C TYR A 731 -11.20 11.48 30.42
N VAL A 732 -11.70 12.41 31.24
CA VAL A 732 -10.87 13.21 32.15
C VAL A 732 -11.45 13.16 33.55
N LEU A 733 -10.60 12.92 34.55
CA LEU A 733 -11.03 13.09 35.94
C LEU A 733 -11.11 14.59 36.27
N THR A 734 -12.16 14.96 36.99
CA THR A 734 -12.36 16.33 37.52
C THR A 734 -12.39 16.37 39.05
N ALA A 735 -12.31 15.21 39.68
CA ALA A 735 -12.25 15.05 41.13
C ALA A 735 -11.53 13.73 41.50
N ASP A 736 -11.02 13.68 42.72
CA ASP A 736 -10.55 12.42 43.31
C ASP A 736 -11.75 11.50 43.59
N ILE A 737 -11.57 10.20 43.34
CA ILE A 737 -12.59 9.17 43.45
C ILE A 737 -12.21 8.17 44.55
N ASP A 738 -13.02 8.13 45.60
CA ASP A 738 -12.92 7.12 46.67
C ASP A 738 -13.94 6.00 46.41
N LEU A 739 -13.46 4.79 46.13
CA LEU A 739 -14.27 3.61 45.89
C LEU A 739 -14.72 2.92 47.20
N ASN A 740 -14.40 3.49 48.37
CA ASN A 740 -14.92 3.09 49.69
C ASN A 740 -14.71 1.60 50.05
N GLY A 741 -13.64 1.00 49.56
CA GLY A 741 -13.32 -0.42 49.76
C GLY A 741 -14.17 -1.37 48.90
N ALA A 742 -14.72 -0.89 47.77
CA ALA A 742 -15.50 -1.70 46.86
C ALA A 742 -14.63 -2.76 46.15
N GLU A 743 -15.25 -3.88 45.81
CA GLU A 743 -14.70 -4.83 44.85
C GLU A 743 -14.97 -4.30 43.44
N TRP A 744 -13.91 -4.03 42.69
CA TRP A 744 -13.95 -3.36 41.39
C TRP A 744 -13.88 -4.36 40.23
N SER A 745 -14.65 -4.08 39.18
CA SER A 745 -14.59 -4.81 37.91
C SER A 745 -13.70 -4.03 36.94
N PRO A 746 -12.69 -4.66 36.32
CA PRO A 746 -11.76 -3.98 35.41
C PRO A 746 -12.44 -3.21 34.28
N LEU A 747 -11.85 -2.07 33.92
CA LEU A 747 -12.21 -1.30 32.74
C LEU A 747 -11.52 -1.91 31.51
N GLY A 748 -12.32 -2.49 30.62
CA GLY A 748 -11.81 -3.34 29.54
C GLY A 748 -11.24 -4.65 30.08
N ILE A 749 -11.28 -5.70 29.25
CA ILE A 749 -10.76 -7.03 29.60
C ILE A 749 -9.98 -7.60 28.41
N PHE A 750 -9.04 -8.49 28.70
CA PHE A 750 -8.38 -9.26 27.65
C PHE A 750 -9.27 -10.41 27.20
N VAL A 751 -9.61 -10.39 25.91
CA VAL A 751 -10.15 -11.52 25.17
C VAL A 751 -9.16 -11.81 24.04
N PRO A 752 -8.63 -13.05 23.92
CA PRO A 752 -7.76 -13.41 22.81
C PRO A 752 -8.48 -13.16 21.48
N GLY A 753 -7.82 -12.44 20.57
CA GLY A 753 -8.21 -12.35 19.17
C GLY A 753 -8.14 -13.72 18.48
N SER A 754 -8.54 -13.79 17.22
CA SER A 754 -8.50 -15.03 16.46
C SER A 754 -7.78 -14.82 15.13
N ASP A 755 -6.93 -15.79 14.75
CA ASP A 755 -6.30 -15.80 13.42
C ASP A 755 -7.31 -16.15 12.32
N GLU A 756 -6.86 -16.15 11.06
CA GLU A 756 -7.66 -16.51 9.87
C GLU A 756 -8.30 -17.92 9.95
N ASN A 757 -7.82 -18.78 10.86
CA ASN A 757 -8.30 -20.13 11.10
C ASN A 757 -9.14 -20.26 12.39
N GLY A 758 -9.43 -19.14 13.07
CA GLY A 758 -10.20 -19.09 14.31
C GLY A 758 -9.43 -19.60 15.55
N GLN A 759 -8.10 -19.68 15.50
CA GLN A 759 -7.28 -20.03 16.66
C GLN A 759 -6.99 -18.78 17.51
N PRO A 760 -7.01 -18.89 18.85
CA PRO A 760 -6.74 -17.77 19.73
C PRO A 760 -5.31 -17.25 19.55
N THR A 761 -5.16 -15.94 19.45
CA THR A 761 -3.88 -15.22 19.33
C THR A 761 -3.55 -14.48 20.63
N GLU A 762 -2.31 -14.07 20.80
CA GLU A 762 -1.88 -13.21 21.92
C GLU A 762 -2.37 -11.75 21.77
N LEU A 763 -2.88 -11.37 20.59
CA LEU A 763 -3.46 -10.05 20.33
C LEU A 763 -4.82 -9.90 21.02
N PRO A 764 -5.13 -8.76 21.65
CA PRO A 764 -6.44 -8.55 22.26
C PRO A 764 -7.50 -8.26 21.20
N ASP A 765 -8.70 -8.81 21.39
CA ASP A 765 -9.89 -8.33 20.70
C ASP A 765 -10.26 -6.92 21.22
N THR A 766 -10.10 -5.94 20.34
CA THR A 766 -10.32 -4.51 20.65
C THR A 766 -11.75 -4.17 21.04
N GLU A 767 -12.74 -5.03 20.74
CA GLU A 767 -14.13 -4.83 21.19
C GLU A 767 -14.26 -4.88 22.73
N TYR A 768 -13.39 -5.66 23.38
CA TYR A 768 -13.43 -5.88 24.83
C TYR A 768 -12.38 -5.08 25.60
N ALA A 769 -11.35 -4.58 24.90
CA ALA A 769 -10.29 -3.76 25.50
C ALA A 769 -10.69 -2.28 25.58
N PHE A 770 -10.05 -1.53 26.48
CA PHE A 770 -10.13 -0.08 26.46
C PHE A 770 -9.24 0.47 25.33
N THR A 771 -9.82 1.23 24.42
CA THR A 771 -9.20 1.75 23.19
C THR A 771 -9.19 3.29 23.13
N GLY A 772 -9.78 3.95 24.13
CA GLY A 772 -9.86 5.41 24.21
C GLY A 772 -8.68 6.06 24.95
N SER A 773 -8.90 7.27 25.47
CA SER A 773 -7.92 7.97 26.33
C SER A 773 -8.47 8.19 27.73
N PHE A 774 -7.66 7.97 28.76
CA PHE A 774 -8.01 8.27 30.14
C PHE A 774 -6.96 9.20 30.76
N ASP A 775 -7.34 10.46 30.94
CA ASP A 775 -6.52 11.47 31.61
C ASP A 775 -6.97 11.61 33.07
N GLY A 776 -6.12 11.16 33.98
CA GLY A 776 -6.32 11.35 35.41
C GLY A 776 -6.25 12.81 35.83
N ASN A 777 -5.69 13.71 35.01
CA ASN A 777 -5.61 15.15 35.25
C ASN A 777 -5.05 15.50 36.65
N GLY A 778 -4.16 14.65 37.15
CA GLY A 778 -3.55 14.75 38.48
C GLY A 778 -4.42 14.28 39.65
N HIS A 779 -5.58 13.70 39.39
CA HIS A 779 -6.50 13.18 40.40
C HIS A 779 -6.19 11.75 40.83
N THR A 780 -6.78 11.36 41.96
CA THR A 780 -6.59 10.04 42.58
C THR A 780 -7.82 9.15 42.50
N ILE A 781 -7.65 7.87 42.16
CA ILE A 781 -8.64 6.80 42.38
C ILE A 781 -8.14 5.92 43.54
N SER A 782 -8.95 5.74 44.59
CA SER A 782 -8.49 5.07 45.82
C SER A 782 -9.45 4.09 46.47
N ASN A 783 -8.90 3.22 47.34
CA ASN A 783 -9.61 2.31 48.24
C ASN A 783 -10.48 1.27 47.52
N PHE A 784 -9.89 0.30 46.85
CA PHE A 784 -10.63 -0.78 46.18
C PHE A 784 -9.84 -2.08 46.07
N THR A 785 -10.54 -3.17 45.80
CA THR A 785 -9.94 -4.48 45.56
C THR A 785 -10.38 -5.03 44.21
N ILE A 786 -9.48 -5.70 43.50
CA ILE A 786 -9.79 -6.41 42.25
C ILE A 786 -9.59 -7.90 42.49
N SER A 787 -10.57 -8.72 42.13
CA SER A 787 -10.47 -10.17 42.26
C SER A 787 -11.03 -10.84 41.02
N GLN A 788 -10.16 -11.40 40.19
CA GLN A 788 -10.50 -11.90 38.85
C GLN A 788 -10.44 -13.43 38.70
N GLY A 789 -10.04 -14.15 39.75
CA GLY A 789 -9.95 -15.61 39.70
C GLY A 789 -9.10 -16.10 38.53
N GLU A 790 -9.68 -16.97 37.69
CA GLU A 790 -9.04 -17.54 36.49
C GLU A 790 -9.17 -16.66 35.24
N ALA A 791 -9.57 -15.38 35.35
CA ALA A 791 -9.53 -14.48 34.20
C ALA A 791 -8.10 -14.00 33.92
N TYR A 792 -7.74 -13.88 32.64
CA TYR A 792 -6.37 -13.65 32.19
C TYR A 792 -5.74 -12.36 32.74
N THR A 793 -6.55 -11.32 32.96
CA THR A 793 -6.07 -10.00 33.38
C THR A 793 -6.73 -9.53 34.67
N ALA A 794 -5.97 -8.77 35.46
CA ALA A 794 -6.47 -8.04 36.61
C ALA A 794 -5.76 -6.69 36.72
N GLY A 795 -6.55 -5.63 36.95
CA GLY A 795 -6.12 -4.23 37.07
C GLY A 795 -7.33 -3.31 37.13
N LEU A 796 -7.12 -2.04 37.49
CA LEU A 796 -8.16 -0.99 37.33
C LEU A 796 -8.67 -0.99 35.88
N PHE A 797 -7.74 -1.11 34.94
CA PHE A 797 -7.95 -1.50 33.55
C PHE A 797 -7.50 -2.95 33.36
N GLY A 798 -8.35 -3.80 32.78
CA GLY A 798 -7.98 -5.19 32.51
C GLY A 798 -7.09 -5.28 31.27
N CYS A 799 -7.47 -4.59 30.20
CA CYS A 799 -6.70 -4.52 28.97
C CYS A 799 -6.82 -3.15 28.30
N LEU A 800 -5.68 -2.57 27.93
CA LEU A 800 -5.54 -1.43 27.03
C LEU A 800 -5.11 -1.93 25.64
N ALA A 801 -5.72 -1.42 24.58
CA ALA A 801 -5.33 -1.72 23.19
C ALA A 801 -5.38 -0.43 22.36
N ASN A 802 -4.24 0.01 21.81
CA ASN A 802 -4.15 1.29 21.08
C ASN A 802 -4.67 2.50 21.89
N ALA A 803 -4.47 2.49 23.21
CA ALA A 803 -5.07 3.44 24.14
C ALA A 803 -4.02 4.31 24.86
N SER A 804 -4.48 5.35 25.55
CA SER A 804 -3.64 6.16 26.43
C SER A 804 -4.19 6.25 27.86
N LEU A 805 -3.30 6.08 28.83
CA LEU A 805 -3.55 6.31 30.25
C LEU A 805 -2.50 7.29 30.78
N SER A 806 -2.94 8.45 31.28
CA SER A 806 -2.02 9.49 31.75
C SER A 806 -2.44 10.17 33.04
N ASN A 807 -1.49 10.80 33.73
CA ASN A 807 -1.70 11.73 34.85
C ASN A 807 -2.58 11.20 36.01
N LEU A 808 -2.53 9.90 36.29
CA LEU A 808 -3.41 9.26 37.27
C LEU A 808 -2.63 8.81 38.51
N THR A 809 -3.17 9.10 39.70
CA THR A 809 -2.73 8.42 40.93
C THR A 809 -3.72 7.31 41.29
N VAL A 810 -3.25 6.08 41.49
CA VAL A 810 -4.01 4.96 42.04
C VAL A 810 -3.49 4.66 43.43
N LYS A 811 -4.39 4.50 44.41
CA LYS A 811 -4.00 4.43 45.82
C LYS A 811 -4.79 3.43 46.64
N ASP A 812 -4.12 2.77 47.59
CA ASP A 812 -4.76 1.87 48.56
C ASP A 812 -5.58 0.78 47.84
N VAL A 813 -4.90 0.04 46.96
CA VAL A 813 -5.48 -0.96 46.05
C VAL A 813 -4.86 -2.33 46.28
N ARG A 814 -5.66 -3.37 46.08
CA ARG A 814 -5.19 -4.75 46.06
C ARG A 814 -5.76 -5.51 44.88
N ALA A 815 -4.90 -5.98 43.97
CA ALA A 815 -5.28 -6.89 42.90
C ALA A 815 -4.97 -8.36 43.23
N GLU A 816 -5.90 -9.24 42.86
CA GLU A 816 -5.77 -10.69 42.94
C GLU A 816 -6.19 -11.35 41.62
N GLY A 817 -5.31 -12.17 41.04
CA GLY A 817 -5.51 -12.84 39.75
C GLY A 817 -4.44 -13.89 39.45
N PHE A 818 -4.43 -14.45 38.23
CA PHE A 818 -3.59 -15.61 37.90
C PHE A 818 -2.47 -15.39 36.87
N LEU A 819 -2.68 -14.62 35.77
CA LEU A 819 -1.71 -14.54 34.66
C LEU A 819 -1.10 -13.15 34.48
N MET A 820 -1.89 -12.14 34.10
CA MET A 820 -1.44 -10.78 33.84
C MET A 820 -2.04 -9.84 34.88
N VAL A 821 -1.38 -9.72 36.04
CA VAL A 821 -1.96 -9.09 37.23
C VAL A 821 -1.18 -7.84 37.61
N SER A 822 -1.90 -6.73 37.75
CA SER A 822 -1.40 -5.52 38.38
C SER A 822 -2.50 -4.76 39.11
N ASP A 823 -2.13 -3.71 39.82
CA ASP A 823 -3.09 -2.83 40.47
C ASP A 823 -3.73 -1.83 39.48
N VAL A 824 -3.03 -1.45 38.40
CA VAL A 824 -3.50 -0.41 37.45
C VAL A 824 -3.91 -0.99 36.09
N VAL A 825 -3.00 -1.64 35.35
CA VAL A 825 -3.24 -2.16 34.00
C VAL A 825 -2.83 -3.62 33.90
N GLY A 826 -3.78 -4.53 33.68
CA GLY A 826 -3.49 -5.96 33.51
C GLY A 826 -2.58 -6.21 32.30
N TYR A 827 -3.06 -5.84 31.11
CA TYR A 827 -2.32 -5.95 29.85
C TYR A 827 -2.37 -4.66 29.02
N ALA A 828 -1.22 -4.20 28.51
CA ALA A 828 -1.10 -3.03 27.63
C ALA A 828 -0.58 -3.43 26.24
N PHE A 829 -1.42 -3.32 25.23
CA PHE A 829 -1.09 -3.61 23.84
C PHE A 829 -1.06 -2.33 23.01
N MET A 830 0.07 -2.05 22.35
CA MET A 830 0.28 -0.87 21.50
C MET A 830 -0.21 0.45 22.14
N SER A 831 0.00 0.63 23.44
CA SER A 831 -0.62 1.70 24.24
C SER A 831 0.43 2.61 24.87
N THR A 832 0.00 3.78 25.36
CA THR A 832 0.84 4.68 26.16
C THR A 832 0.37 4.73 27.60
N VAL A 833 1.28 4.48 28.54
CA VAL A 833 1.05 4.68 29.98
C VAL A 833 2.08 5.69 30.48
N SER A 834 1.64 6.90 30.81
CA SER A 834 2.53 7.98 31.23
C SER A 834 2.09 8.66 32.52
N ASP A 835 3.03 9.11 33.33
CA ASP A 835 2.74 9.94 34.51
C ASP A 835 1.74 9.29 35.50
N VAL A 836 1.76 7.96 35.57
CA VAL A 836 0.92 7.16 36.49
C VAL A 836 1.67 6.91 37.78
N LYS A 837 0.98 7.11 38.91
CA LYS A 837 1.52 6.86 40.26
C LYS A 837 0.69 5.82 40.98
N LEU A 838 1.35 4.80 41.53
CA LEU A 838 0.74 3.81 42.41
C LEU A 838 1.25 4.02 43.85
N GLU A 839 0.34 4.37 44.77
CA GLU A 839 0.62 4.52 46.19
C GLU A 839 -0.02 3.38 47.00
N ASN A 840 0.79 2.60 47.71
CA ASN A 840 0.30 1.52 48.60
C ASN A 840 -0.52 0.47 47.83
N GLY A 841 0.08 -0.09 46.78
CA GLY A 841 -0.45 -1.21 46.00
C GLY A 841 -0.07 -2.57 46.60
N THR A 842 -0.88 -3.59 46.37
CA THR A 842 -0.59 -4.97 46.78
C THR A 842 -1.10 -5.96 45.75
N VAL A 843 -0.18 -6.66 45.10
CA VAL A 843 -0.53 -7.70 44.13
C VAL A 843 -0.36 -9.07 44.78
N HIS A 844 -1.43 -9.87 44.74
CA HIS A 844 -1.43 -11.24 45.22
C HIS A 844 -1.81 -12.20 44.10
N VAL A 845 -0.96 -13.18 43.84
CA VAL A 845 -1.16 -14.13 42.74
C VAL A 845 -1.72 -15.44 43.26
N ILE A 846 -2.77 -15.95 42.61
CA ILE A 846 -3.30 -17.29 42.90
C ILE A 846 -2.62 -18.36 42.03
N PRO A 847 -2.47 -19.61 42.51
CA PRO A 847 -1.74 -20.66 41.77
C PRO A 847 -2.34 -20.96 40.38
N ASN A 848 -1.47 -21.11 39.38
CA ASN A 848 -1.83 -21.45 38.01
C ASN A 848 -1.77 -22.98 37.75
N GLU A 849 -2.87 -23.58 37.25
CA GLU A 849 -2.90 -24.98 36.79
C GLU A 849 -2.62 -25.14 35.29
N MET A 850 -2.61 -24.05 34.50
CA MET A 850 -2.62 -24.06 33.02
C MET A 850 -1.24 -24.15 32.34
N SER A 851 -0.15 -24.38 33.09
CA SER A 851 1.24 -24.39 32.58
C SER A 851 1.74 -23.11 31.90
N GLU A 852 0.94 -22.05 31.87
CA GLU A 852 1.30 -20.72 31.37
C GLU A 852 2.13 -19.91 32.37
N GLU A 853 2.85 -18.93 31.83
CA GLU A 853 3.84 -18.12 32.53
C GLU A 853 3.25 -16.79 32.99
N GLY A 854 3.30 -16.54 34.30
CA GLY A 854 2.74 -15.33 34.89
C GLY A 854 3.60 -14.07 34.70
N MET A 855 2.90 -12.93 34.54
CA MET A 855 3.43 -11.59 34.31
C MET A 855 2.79 -10.61 35.30
N PHE A 856 3.58 -10.13 36.26
CA PHE A 856 3.05 -9.43 37.42
C PHE A 856 3.78 -8.13 37.69
N GLY A 857 3.03 -7.04 37.87
CA GLY A 857 3.61 -5.76 38.26
C GLY A 857 2.66 -4.85 39.01
N GLY A 858 3.15 -3.73 39.54
CA GLY A 858 2.30 -2.76 40.24
C GLY A 858 1.44 -1.95 39.27
N ILE A 859 2.05 -1.38 38.23
CA ILE A 859 1.34 -0.52 37.26
C ILE A 859 0.91 -1.32 36.04
N VAL A 860 1.82 -2.07 35.40
CA VAL A 860 1.49 -2.86 34.20
C VAL A 860 1.89 -4.32 34.42
N GLY A 861 0.93 -5.24 34.30
CA GLY A 861 1.20 -6.68 34.44
C GLY A 861 2.00 -7.20 33.24
N ALA A 862 1.42 -7.11 32.05
CA ALA A 862 2.05 -7.47 30.78
C ALA A 862 1.96 -6.34 29.75
N SER A 863 2.89 -6.30 28.81
CA SER A 863 2.92 -5.29 27.75
C SER A 863 3.49 -5.82 26.44
N MET A 864 2.91 -5.38 25.32
CA MET A 864 3.43 -5.65 23.98
C MET A 864 3.34 -4.39 23.10
N GLY A 865 4.46 -3.92 22.56
CA GLY A 865 4.49 -2.78 21.63
C GLY A 865 4.12 -1.43 22.23
N SER A 866 4.16 -1.27 23.55
CA SER A 866 3.69 -0.07 24.26
C SER A 866 4.85 0.85 24.68
N VAL A 867 4.51 2.07 25.12
CA VAL A 867 5.45 3.03 25.71
C VAL A 867 5.04 3.34 27.15
N ILE A 868 5.96 3.12 28.10
CA ILE A 868 5.71 3.32 29.53
C ILE A 868 6.71 4.34 30.07
N THR A 869 6.22 5.52 30.48
CA THR A 869 7.09 6.65 30.84
C THR A 869 6.67 7.37 32.12
N ASN A 870 7.64 7.93 32.85
CA ASN A 870 7.40 8.80 34.01
C ASN A 870 6.49 8.18 35.10
N CYS A 871 6.45 6.85 35.20
CA CYS A 871 5.58 6.15 36.14
C CYS A 871 6.30 5.87 37.47
N GLU A 872 5.61 5.97 38.61
CA GLU A 872 6.16 5.67 39.93
C GLU A 872 5.28 4.66 40.67
N ALA A 873 5.84 3.53 41.09
CA ALA A 873 5.11 2.48 41.77
C ALA A 873 5.65 2.20 43.17
N ARG A 874 4.74 2.16 44.15
CA ARG A 874 4.98 1.69 45.52
C ARG A 874 4.10 0.47 45.77
N ALA A 875 4.64 -0.72 45.53
CA ALA A 875 3.88 -1.97 45.55
C ALA A 875 4.59 -3.09 46.33
N ASP A 876 3.79 -3.90 47.02
CA ASP A 876 4.21 -5.18 47.59
C ASP A 876 3.61 -6.33 46.76
N ILE A 877 4.47 -7.11 46.10
CA ILE A 877 4.07 -8.21 45.22
C ILE A 877 4.43 -9.53 45.89
N VAL A 878 3.42 -10.36 46.17
CA VAL A 878 3.59 -11.66 46.85
C VAL A 878 3.05 -12.80 46.00
N ILE A 879 3.92 -13.77 45.73
CA ILE A 879 3.63 -14.97 44.93
C ILE A 879 4.00 -16.21 45.75
N GLU A 880 2.99 -16.88 46.31
CA GLU A 880 3.20 -17.96 47.29
C GLU A 880 3.53 -19.33 46.65
N GLU A 881 2.88 -19.72 45.54
CA GLU A 881 3.09 -20.99 44.83
C GLU A 881 2.75 -20.89 43.32
N GLY A 882 3.55 -21.48 42.42
CA GLY A 882 3.26 -21.56 40.96
C GLY A 882 4.50 -21.40 40.05
N LYS A 883 4.42 -21.84 38.79
CA LYS A 883 5.43 -21.49 37.75
C LYS A 883 5.28 -20.00 37.41
N THR A 884 6.34 -19.20 37.58
CA THR A 884 6.33 -17.75 37.38
C THR A 884 7.50 -17.32 36.50
N ALA A 885 7.27 -16.38 35.57
CA ALA A 885 8.23 -16.02 34.53
C ALA A 885 8.67 -14.56 34.50
N ASN A 886 7.83 -13.61 34.96
CA ASN A 886 8.19 -12.18 34.91
C ASN A 886 7.54 -11.36 36.04
N VAL A 887 8.35 -10.72 36.89
CA VAL A 887 7.87 -9.91 38.03
C VAL A 887 8.68 -8.63 38.20
N GLY A 888 8.01 -7.49 38.32
CA GLY A 888 8.65 -6.23 38.69
C GLY A 888 7.70 -5.19 39.26
N ILE A 889 8.22 -4.22 40.02
CA ILE A 889 7.36 -3.30 40.79
C ILE A 889 6.54 -2.38 39.87
N VAL A 890 7.11 -1.91 38.76
CA VAL A 890 6.38 -1.12 37.76
C VAL A 890 5.74 -2.06 36.74
N GLY A 891 6.51 -3.06 36.30
CA GLY A 891 6.20 -3.94 35.17
C GLY A 891 6.45 -5.42 35.41
N GLY A 892 5.59 -6.29 34.88
CA GLY A 892 5.87 -7.72 34.79
C GLY A 892 6.64 -8.10 33.52
N GLY A 893 5.95 -8.69 32.56
CA GLY A 893 6.54 -9.20 31.31
C GLY A 893 6.27 -8.28 30.13
N TRP A 894 7.32 -7.72 29.53
CA TRP A 894 7.20 -6.72 28.47
C TRP A 894 7.94 -7.14 27.20
N GLN A 895 7.23 -7.09 26.08
CA GLN A 895 7.75 -7.35 24.74
C GLN A 895 7.69 -6.08 23.90
N ASN A 896 8.76 -5.75 23.19
CA ASN A 896 8.86 -4.57 22.31
C ASN A 896 8.32 -3.29 22.96
N THR A 897 8.53 -3.13 24.27
CA THR A 897 7.96 -2.05 25.07
C THR A 897 9.10 -1.17 25.58
N SER A 898 9.08 0.10 25.21
CA SER A 898 10.11 1.06 25.59
C SER A 898 9.77 1.74 26.92
N VAL A 899 10.76 1.87 27.80
CA VAL A 899 10.56 2.26 29.20
C VAL A 899 11.49 3.40 29.57
N ALA A 900 10.93 4.53 30.00
CA ALA A 900 11.74 5.67 30.45
C ALA A 900 11.28 6.28 31.77
N ASN A 901 12.23 6.73 32.58
CA ASN A 901 12.02 7.52 33.80
C ASN A 901 11.03 6.89 34.78
N CYS A 902 10.96 5.56 34.83
CA CYS A 902 10.05 4.84 35.71
C CYS A 902 10.75 4.47 37.03
N ILE A 903 10.02 4.56 38.14
CA ILE A 903 10.56 4.37 39.49
C ILE A 903 9.79 3.27 40.23
N GLY A 904 10.52 2.27 40.75
CA GLY A 904 9.97 1.19 41.58
C GLY A 904 10.41 1.29 43.04
N HIS A 905 9.46 1.12 43.96
CA HIS A 905 9.65 1.01 45.41
C HIS A 905 8.82 -0.14 46.01
N GLY A 906 9.32 -0.79 47.05
CA GLY A 906 8.57 -1.79 47.80
C GLY A 906 9.22 -3.16 47.81
N SER A 907 8.43 -4.23 47.74
CA SER A 907 8.94 -5.58 47.87
C SER A 907 8.37 -6.57 46.86
N ILE A 908 9.22 -7.49 46.44
CA ILE A 908 8.87 -8.64 45.61
C ILE A 908 9.23 -9.89 46.41
N GLN A 909 8.26 -10.75 46.67
CA GLN A 909 8.45 -12.05 47.30
C GLN A 909 7.90 -13.16 46.40
N VAL A 910 8.80 -14.01 45.89
CA VAL A 910 8.48 -15.09 44.95
C VAL A 910 9.00 -16.43 45.50
N GLY A 911 8.27 -17.51 45.22
CA GLY A 911 8.68 -18.89 45.53
C GLY A 911 9.90 -19.39 44.73
N SER A 912 10.10 -20.70 44.70
CA SER A 912 11.21 -21.38 44.01
C SER A 912 10.92 -21.63 42.51
N ASN A 913 11.97 -21.85 41.72
CA ASN A 913 11.94 -22.18 40.28
C ASN A 913 11.21 -21.14 39.41
N CYS A 914 11.51 -19.87 39.69
CA CYS A 914 10.99 -18.70 39.00
C CYS A 914 12.04 -18.11 38.07
N TYR A 915 11.63 -17.26 37.13
CA TYR A 915 12.59 -16.46 36.39
C TYR A 915 12.08 -15.04 36.10
N GLY A 916 12.95 -14.16 35.61
CA GLY A 916 12.61 -12.81 35.16
C GLY A 916 12.13 -11.88 36.28
N ILE A 917 12.98 -11.58 37.25
CA ILE A 917 12.61 -10.77 38.42
C ILE A 917 13.44 -9.48 38.42
N GLY A 918 12.78 -8.32 38.44
CA GLY A 918 13.48 -7.03 38.51
C GLY A 918 12.81 -5.98 39.36
N GLY A 919 13.61 -5.03 39.86
CA GLY A 919 13.10 -3.96 40.74
C GLY A 919 12.20 -2.93 40.04
N VAL A 920 12.28 -2.83 38.71
CA VAL A 920 11.36 -2.02 37.88
C VAL A 920 10.51 -2.94 37.00
N SER A 921 11.13 -3.80 36.19
CA SER A 921 10.44 -4.75 35.30
C SER A 921 10.88 -6.19 35.52
N GLY A 922 10.03 -7.18 35.23
CA GLY A 922 10.44 -8.58 35.12
C GLY A 922 11.27 -8.86 33.86
N CYS A 923 10.81 -8.36 32.71
CA CYS A 923 11.57 -8.42 31.47
C CYS A 923 11.35 -7.23 30.52
N GLY A 924 12.19 -7.16 29.48
CA GLY A 924 12.05 -6.25 28.34
C GLY A 924 12.63 -6.89 27.09
N PHE A 925 11.95 -7.91 26.59
CA PHE A 925 12.35 -8.67 25.41
C PHE A 925 12.06 -7.86 24.15
N GLY A 926 13.05 -7.61 23.29
CA GLY A 926 12.91 -6.77 22.10
C GLY A 926 12.61 -5.28 22.39
N SER A 927 12.66 -4.85 23.65
CA SER A 927 12.54 -3.43 24.03
C SER A 927 13.67 -2.62 23.42
N GLU A 928 13.38 -1.42 22.93
CA GLU A 928 14.44 -0.54 22.40
C GLU A 928 15.31 0.01 23.52
N TYR A 929 14.70 0.47 24.62
CA TYR A 929 15.45 1.03 25.75
C TYR A 929 14.77 0.86 27.12
N PHE A 930 15.63 0.84 28.14
CA PHE A 930 15.35 1.20 29.53
C PHE A 930 16.17 2.43 29.85
N MET A 931 15.53 3.60 29.88
CA MET A 931 16.22 4.88 30.01
C MET A 931 15.87 5.58 31.32
N GLY A 932 16.87 5.87 32.16
CA GLY A 932 16.66 6.67 33.36
C GLY A 932 15.76 6.04 34.43
N CYS A 933 15.50 4.73 34.34
CA CYS A 933 14.67 4.01 35.31
C CYS A 933 15.38 3.84 36.66
N VAL A 934 14.62 3.85 37.75
CA VAL A 934 15.15 3.80 39.11
C VAL A 934 14.48 2.71 39.93
N ALA A 935 15.25 1.81 40.52
CA ALA A 935 14.79 0.97 41.62
C ALA A 935 15.32 1.57 42.94
N GLU A 936 14.43 2.07 43.78
CA GLU A 936 14.80 2.73 45.04
C GLU A 936 14.05 2.10 46.22
N ASP A 937 14.79 1.71 47.26
CA ASP A 937 14.23 1.07 48.46
C ASP A 937 13.45 -0.22 48.12
N VAL A 938 14.01 -1.04 47.22
CA VAL A 938 13.42 -2.29 46.74
C VAL A 938 14.01 -3.51 47.45
N THR A 939 13.15 -4.41 47.93
CA THR A 939 13.58 -5.72 48.45
C THR A 939 13.04 -6.86 47.58
N ILE A 940 13.93 -7.63 46.96
CA ILE A 940 13.60 -8.83 46.18
C ILE A 940 13.99 -10.05 47.01
N THR A 941 13.04 -10.95 47.24
CA THR A 941 13.26 -12.25 47.91
C THR A 941 12.71 -13.36 47.03
N VAL A 942 13.57 -14.26 46.58
CA VAL A 942 13.21 -15.41 45.73
C VAL A 942 13.62 -16.73 46.37
N GLY A 943 12.90 -17.81 46.06
CA GLY A 943 13.19 -19.16 46.52
C GLY A 943 14.38 -19.82 45.79
N ASP A 944 14.47 -21.14 45.92
CA ASP A 944 15.55 -21.94 45.31
C ASP A 944 15.37 -22.05 43.78
N GLY A 945 16.47 -22.12 43.03
CA GLY A 945 16.47 -22.42 41.59
C GLY A 945 15.87 -21.32 40.71
N CYS A 946 15.86 -20.06 41.16
CA CYS A 946 15.39 -18.93 40.34
C CYS A 946 16.48 -18.33 39.46
N SER A 947 16.11 -17.81 38.28
CA SER A 947 17.05 -17.21 37.31
C SER A 947 16.65 -15.82 36.82
N TYR A 948 17.58 -15.09 36.22
CA TYR A 948 17.37 -13.75 35.63
C TYR A 948 16.82 -12.75 36.65
N ILE A 949 17.63 -12.42 37.66
CA ILE A 949 17.25 -11.55 38.78
C ILE A 949 18.07 -10.27 38.71
N GLY A 950 17.43 -9.14 38.41
CA GLY A 950 18.08 -7.85 38.24
C GLY A 950 17.60 -6.78 39.22
N GLY A 951 18.41 -5.76 39.49
CA GLY A 951 17.96 -4.61 40.25
C GLY A 951 17.00 -3.69 39.48
N ILE A 952 17.12 -3.60 38.14
CA ILE A 952 16.20 -2.86 37.26
C ILE A 952 15.28 -3.83 36.52
N THR A 953 15.85 -4.76 35.74
CA THR A 953 15.09 -5.74 34.97
C THR A 953 15.68 -7.14 35.10
N GLY A 954 14.83 -8.17 35.13
CA GLY A 954 15.29 -9.55 35.21
C GLY A 954 16.10 -9.96 33.98
N TYR A 955 15.54 -9.78 32.79
CA TYR A 955 16.26 -9.91 31.52
C TYR A 955 15.78 -8.92 30.47
N CYS A 956 16.61 -8.67 29.45
CA CYS A 956 16.25 -7.85 28.30
C CYS A 956 17.09 -8.21 27.06
N GLY A 957 16.83 -7.55 25.95
CA GLY A 957 17.58 -7.72 24.70
C GLY A 957 16.73 -8.26 23.56
N GLY A 958 17.25 -8.13 22.33
CA GLY A 958 16.73 -8.74 21.12
C GLY A 958 17.66 -9.82 20.56
N TYR A 959 17.14 -10.69 19.69
CA TYR A 959 17.95 -11.59 18.88
C TYR A 959 18.40 -10.86 17.60
N GLU A 960 19.70 -10.69 17.39
CA GLU A 960 20.21 -10.05 16.16
C GLU A 960 20.06 -10.94 14.92
N PRO A 961 19.86 -10.30 13.75
CA PRO A 961 20.79 -10.51 12.64
C PRO A 961 21.51 -9.21 12.31
N ALA A 962 22.84 -9.18 12.46
CA ALA A 962 23.74 -8.05 12.17
C ALA A 962 23.72 -7.51 10.72
N GLU A 963 22.81 -7.98 9.86
CA GLU A 963 22.65 -7.57 8.46
C GLU A 963 21.49 -6.57 8.24
N LEU A 964 20.67 -6.28 9.27
CA LEU A 964 19.47 -5.41 9.15
C LEU A 964 19.49 -4.11 9.97
N GLY A 965 20.59 -3.78 10.68
CA GLY A 965 20.72 -2.50 11.37
C GLY A 965 19.75 -2.25 12.55
N VAL A 966 19.14 -3.29 13.12
CA VAL A 966 18.22 -3.17 14.27
C VAL A 966 19.03 -2.95 15.56
N PRO A 967 18.74 -1.90 16.37
CA PRO A 967 19.52 -1.59 17.57
C PRO A 967 19.31 -2.60 18.71
N VAL A 968 20.38 -2.94 19.42
CA VAL A 968 20.33 -3.73 20.67
C VAL A 968 19.65 -2.94 21.79
N THR A 969 18.95 -3.62 22.71
CA THR A 969 18.26 -2.96 23.83
C THR A 969 19.23 -2.11 24.66
N GLN A 970 18.93 -0.81 24.79
CA GLN A 970 19.76 0.16 25.50
C GLN A 970 19.30 0.34 26.95
N VAL A 971 20.08 -0.13 27.92
CA VAL A 971 19.87 0.12 29.35
C VAL A 971 20.75 1.30 29.77
N THR A 972 20.20 2.52 29.69
CA THR A 972 20.97 3.76 29.79
C THR A 972 20.52 4.64 30.95
N GLY A 973 21.48 5.19 31.72
CA GLY A 973 21.19 6.17 32.78
C GLY A 973 20.36 5.65 33.96
N CYS A 974 20.12 4.34 34.05
CA CYS A 974 19.32 3.72 35.11
C CYS A 974 20.05 3.70 36.46
N ARG A 975 19.29 3.66 37.56
CA ARG A 975 19.84 3.70 38.91
C ARG A 975 19.24 2.68 39.86
N THR A 976 20.07 2.02 40.63
CA THR A 976 19.62 1.24 41.79
C THR A 976 20.09 1.91 43.06
N LYS A 977 19.19 2.07 44.04
CA LYS A 977 19.48 2.74 45.31
C LYS A 977 18.86 1.97 46.45
N ASN A 978 19.68 1.47 47.38
CA ASN A 978 19.20 0.67 48.51
C ASN A 978 18.36 -0.55 48.06
N VAL A 979 18.79 -1.22 46.99
CA VAL A 979 18.16 -2.46 46.51
C VAL A 979 18.77 -3.67 47.24
N THR A 980 17.94 -4.54 47.80
CA THR A 980 18.36 -5.78 48.46
C THR A 980 17.81 -6.98 47.72
N ILE A 981 18.68 -7.84 47.20
CA ILE A 981 18.31 -9.10 46.55
C ILE A 981 18.71 -10.27 47.46
N THR A 982 17.74 -11.08 47.87
CA THR A 982 17.93 -12.31 48.65
C THR A 982 17.47 -13.50 47.84
N THR A 983 18.36 -14.45 47.59
CA THR A 983 18.09 -15.62 46.75
C THR A 983 18.15 -16.92 47.56
N GLY A 984 17.41 -17.94 47.14
CA GLY A 984 17.57 -19.32 47.61
C GLY A 984 18.81 -20.02 47.06
N GLU A 985 18.89 -21.33 47.27
CA GLU A 985 19.96 -22.17 46.69
C GLU A 985 19.84 -22.21 45.15
N ASP A 986 20.95 -22.41 44.44
CA ASP A 986 21.00 -22.61 42.97
C ASP A 986 20.41 -21.46 42.11
N ALA A 987 20.44 -20.21 42.59
CA ALA A 987 20.04 -19.06 41.77
C ALA A 987 21.08 -18.70 40.70
N GLU A 988 20.61 -18.33 39.50
CA GLU A 988 21.46 -18.02 38.32
C GLU A 988 21.14 -16.63 37.74
N TYR A 989 22.09 -16.03 37.00
CA TYR A 989 21.91 -14.74 36.32
C TYR A 989 21.40 -13.62 37.25
N VAL A 990 22.16 -13.34 38.31
CA VAL A 990 21.86 -12.28 39.30
C VAL A 990 22.72 -11.05 39.03
N GLY A 991 22.11 -9.89 38.80
CA GLY A 991 22.82 -8.66 38.46
C GLY A 991 22.27 -7.41 39.15
N ASP A 992 23.12 -6.41 39.31
CA ASP A 992 22.75 -5.14 39.97
C ASP A 992 21.76 -4.31 39.14
N PHE A 993 21.74 -4.47 37.80
CA PHE A 993 20.81 -3.78 36.90
C PHE A 993 20.00 -4.77 36.07
N VAL A 994 20.68 -5.63 35.32
CA VAL A 994 20.10 -6.66 34.45
C VAL A 994 20.55 -8.02 34.95
N GLY A 995 19.64 -8.99 35.09
CA GLY A 995 20.00 -10.37 35.45
C GLY A 995 20.76 -11.09 34.34
N GLY A 996 20.35 -10.90 33.08
CA GLY A 996 21.11 -11.36 31.90
C GLY A 996 20.34 -11.20 30.58
N GLY A 997 20.94 -11.70 29.50
CA GLY A 997 20.26 -11.86 28.21
C GLY A 997 19.48 -13.18 28.22
N PHE A 998 18.28 -13.19 27.64
CA PHE A 998 17.39 -14.33 27.66
C PHE A 998 17.88 -15.47 26.77
N LEU A 999 17.97 -16.66 27.34
CA LEU A 999 18.20 -17.91 26.63
C LEU A 999 17.39 -19.02 27.30
N SER A 1000 16.60 -19.75 26.52
CA SER A 1000 15.83 -20.91 26.99
C SER A 1000 16.07 -22.14 26.10
N ASP A 1001 16.08 -23.33 26.70
CA ASP A 1001 16.25 -24.59 25.96
C ASP A 1001 15.16 -24.82 24.91
N GLU A 1002 13.97 -24.24 25.11
CA GLU A 1002 12.87 -24.29 24.16
C GLU A 1002 13.14 -23.45 22.92
N MET A 1003 13.75 -22.27 23.09
CA MET A 1003 14.09 -21.37 21.98
C MET A 1003 15.27 -21.88 21.14
N ILE A 1004 16.22 -22.61 21.76
CA ILE A 1004 17.38 -23.20 21.07
C ILE A 1004 16.95 -24.14 19.92
N VAL A 1005 15.76 -24.74 19.99
CA VAL A 1005 15.23 -25.63 18.95
C VAL A 1005 14.99 -24.91 17.61
N TYR A 1006 14.74 -23.60 17.63
CA TYR A 1006 14.51 -22.81 16.42
C TYR A 1006 15.80 -22.47 15.65
N GLY A 1007 16.98 -22.78 16.21
CA GLY A 1007 18.27 -22.51 15.58
C GLY A 1007 18.65 -21.02 15.57
N PRO A 1008 19.78 -20.64 14.94
CA PRO A 1008 20.22 -19.25 14.90
C PRO A 1008 19.14 -18.30 14.33
N PRO A 1009 18.90 -17.13 14.95
CA PRO A 1009 19.67 -16.53 16.05
C PRO A 1009 19.24 -16.94 17.48
N PHE A 1010 18.22 -17.79 17.63
CA PHE A 1010 17.62 -18.18 18.92
C PHE A 1010 18.47 -19.17 19.76
N ASP A 1011 19.62 -19.60 19.23
CA ASP A 1011 20.59 -20.46 19.93
C ASP A 1011 21.65 -19.67 20.72
N GLN A 1012 21.56 -18.34 20.75
CA GLN A 1012 22.39 -17.44 21.54
C GLN A 1012 21.54 -16.60 22.51
N PRO A 1013 22.08 -16.13 23.65
CA PRO A 1013 21.38 -15.18 24.50
C PRO A 1013 21.06 -13.88 23.75
N THR A 1014 19.95 -13.23 24.13
CA THR A 1014 19.62 -11.88 23.63
C THR A 1014 20.71 -10.86 23.97
N SER A 1015 20.85 -9.84 23.13
CA SER A 1015 21.88 -8.79 23.25
C SER A 1015 21.30 -7.48 23.78
N TYR A 1016 22.03 -6.84 24.70
CA TYR A 1016 21.70 -5.55 25.30
C TYR A 1016 22.98 -4.78 25.65
N GLU A 1017 22.87 -3.47 25.77
CA GLU A 1017 23.96 -2.57 26.15
C GLU A 1017 23.62 -1.85 27.45
N VAL A 1018 24.61 -1.65 28.34
CA VAL A 1018 24.44 -0.90 29.59
C VAL A 1018 25.37 0.31 29.59
N THR A 1019 24.80 1.52 29.63
CA THR A 1019 25.54 2.79 29.57
C THR A 1019 25.11 3.73 30.69
N ASP A 1020 26.06 4.45 31.30
CA ASP A 1020 25.80 5.51 32.29
C ASP A 1020 24.90 5.16 33.51
N CYS A 1021 24.78 3.87 33.85
CA CYS A 1021 24.01 3.39 34.99
C CYS A 1021 24.78 3.50 36.34
N GLN A 1022 24.06 3.71 37.45
CA GLN A 1022 24.65 3.92 38.79
C GLN A 1022 23.98 3.05 39.87
N ALA A 1023 24.78 2.36 40.68
CA ALA A 1023 24.31 1.57 41.82
C ALA A 1023 24.82 2.20 43.13
N GLU A 1024 23.91 2.46 44.08
CA GLU A 1024 24.16 3.16 45.35
C GLU A 1024 23.76 2.35 46.60
#